data_AF-A0A438MGI7-F1
#
_entry.id   AF-A0A438MGI7-F1
#
_cell.length_a   1.000
_cell.length_b   1.000
_cell.length_c   1.000
_cell.angle_alpha   90.00
_cell.angle_beta   90.00
_cell.angle_gamma   90.00
#
_symmetry.space_group_name_H-M   'P 1'
#
loop_
_entity.id
_entity.type
_entity.pdbx_description
1 polymer ?
#
loop_
_entity_poly.entity_id
_entity_poly.type
_entity_poly.pdbx_seq_one_letter_code
_entity_poly.pdbx_strand_id
1 'polypeptide(L)'
;MVLVVVGTVAVLWSYGVSVSDLVLFGVYLALGLALPGVLLIRVLYPGIRTVAEEIALGLALGYAVEVLVYIAVRAAGAPLLVAVWPIAVYLVFLVVPRLRRHWRSPVRARTPIWWSWCLALLFALLVVWSAVVFFRANSLTWPDLVMPIYDMPFHLALIGELKHHVPPTVPWIAGDPLYYHWFVYAHQAASSWITGIEPVVLLCRLSMLPMLAAFLIVIAMTGHRVTGSRPAALVIAAGAIFVGAPSLFLGQSPYPFAWGGLLDNSWNSPSQTFGGLLFALVVVLLLDVFRRRRGAGLWVLLGIFLVVVMGAKAVYLPMLGVGLAAVAVVEVVRRRPPWSILIALAMTAACLVFAQLVLFGGVRNGMTFYPLWAMRRSWADMTGRVYTASPPLDSLLGVTLLYTLCWAIALCGIVGLLSRPRSLTRSDTVLMLGIGAAGFIPVFLLGHAGHSHFFFLWSAFPSLVTVAVQGILILLRRARVSPTATVVAVGAGMLAACLIPVVCRVRVPLPAGAPEALVYLPYVTLLVIGVLTAVALTTTMGTLRTWALMTVALSAIGLPACWYAIVGKFAQKGIDKVSIHGRGIVPEIPQGTLTAARWLRAHADPDDVVATNTHCRWGRENPCDTVLFWLSALSERHVLVEGWGYAPTRRPIPQHPDQIIEDIPFWDKERLRANDAVFNAPSAAAVQRLRDRYGVRWLVADQRLSPHPMIGQFADLTFRSGAYSIYRLRDNSRP
;
A
#
# COMPACT_ATOMS: atom_id res chain seq x y z
N MET A 1 20.89 11.27 -12.09
CA MET A 1 20.68 11.00 -10.64
C MET A 1 20.68 12.26 -9.82
N VAL A 2 21.74 13.07 -9.83
CA VAL A 2 21.82 14.33 -9.04
C VAL A 2 20.59 15.23 -9.23
N LEU A 3 20.20 15.51 -10.47
CA LEU A 3 19.01 16.32 -10.78
C LEU A 3 17.72 15.79 -10.14
N VAL A 4 17.52 14.46 -10.11
CA VAL A 4 16.32 13.86 -9.54
C VAL A 4 16.36 13.91 -8.01
N VAL A 5 17.54 13.74 -7.41
CA VAL A 5 17.71 13.92 -5.95
C VAL A 5 17.43 15.38 -5.57
N VAL A 6 18.03 16.34 -6.27
CA VAL A 6 17.81 17.78 -6.04
C VAL A 6 16.33 18.13 -6.23
N GLY A 7 15.70 17.65 -7.30
CA GLY A 7 14.26 17.85 -7.54
C GLY A 7 13.39 17.24 -6.44
N THR A 8 13.74 16.04 -5.94
CA THR A 8 13.01 15.40 -4.83
C THR A 8 13.15 16.21 -3.54
N VAL A 9 14.36 16.67 -3.23
CA VAL A 9 14.63 17.53 -2.07
C VAL A 9 13.85 18.85 -2.17
N ALA A 10 13.85 19.48 -3.34
CA ALA A 10 13.12 20.72 -3.58
C ALA A 10 11.60 20.54 -3.38
N VAL A 11 11.04 19.44 -3.90
CA VAL A 11 9.62 19.10 -3.70
C VAL A 11 9.32 18.84 -2.22
N LEU A 12 10.14 18.05 -1.51
CA LEU A 12 9.90 17.78 -0.09
C LEU A 12 9.97 19.06 0.75
N TRP A 13 10.95 19.91 0.47
CA TRP A 13 11.10 21.21 1.13
C TRP A 13 9.89 22.12 0.86
N SER A 14 9.41 22.20 -0.40
CA SER A 14 8.23 22.99 -0.73
C SER A 14 6.94 22.48 -0.08
N TYR A 15 6.92 21.23 0.38
CA TYR A 15 5.78 20.59 1.06
C TYR A 15 5.99 20.42 2.59
N GLY A 16 6.83 21.29 3.17
CA GLY A 16 6.91 21.51 4.62
C GLY A 16 7.93 20.65 5.37
N VAL A 17 8.81 19.92 4.68
CA VAL A 17 9.90 19.20 5.33
C VAL A 17 11.06 20.15 5.62
N SER A 18 11.55 20.17 6.87
CA SER A 18 12.69 21.00 7.24
C SER A 18 14.00 20.52 6.59
N VAL A 19 14.94 21.44 6.39
CA VAL A 19 16.27 21.09 5.84
C VAL A 19 17.02 20.13 6.78
N SER A 20 16.87 20.30 8.10
CA SER A 20 17.44 19.39 9.09
C SER A 20 16.88 17.97 8.94
N ASP A 21 15.56 17.82 8.80
CA ASP A 21 14.94 16.50 8.64
C ASP A 21 15.40 15.83 7.34
N LEU A 22 15.53 16.60 6.24
CA LEU A 22 16.04 16.09 4.97
C LEU A 22 17.48 15.57 5.08
N VAL A 23 18.35 16.31 5.77
CA VAL A 23 19.75 15.91 5.98
C VAL A 23 19.82 14.71 6.91
N LEU A 24 19.15 14.74 8.07
CA LEU A 24 19.14 13.66 9.05
C LEU A 24 18.60 12.37 8.44
N PHE A 25 17.46 12.44 7.75
CA PHE A 25 16.89 11.28 7.07
C PHE A 25 17.78 10.77 5.93
N GLY A 26 18.38 11.67 5.14
CA GLY A 26 19.29 11.29 4.06
C GLY A 26 20.54 10.58 4.57
N VAL A 27 21.14 11.06 5.67
CA VAL A 27 22.29 10.44 6.33
C VAL A 27 21.90 9.08 6.92
N TYR A 28 20.76 9.00 7.61
CA TYR A 28 20.24 7.75 8.15
C TYR A 28 19.96 6.72 7.05
N LEU A 29 19.32 7.13 5.95
CA LEU A 29 19.04 6.24 4.82
C LEU A 29 20.34 5.72 4.19
N ALA A 30 21.34 6.60 4.01
CA ALA A 30 22.60 6.22 3.38
C ALA A 30 23.49 5.36 4.29
N LEU A 31 23.69 5.78 5.54
CA LEU A 31 24.66 5.18 6.47
C LEU A 31 24.02 4.23 7.49
N GLY A 32 22.75 4.39 7.81
CA GLY A 32 22.02 3.47 8.69
C GLY A 32 21.49 2.25 7.95
N LEU A 33 21.08 2.40 6.68
CA LEU A 33 20.35 1.35 5.95
C LEU A 33 21.05 0.88 4.67
N ALA A 34 21.27 1.77 3.72
CA ALA A 34 21.71 1.41 2.37
C ALA A 34 23.13 0.87 2.34
N LEU A 35 24.11 1.59 2.88
CA LEU A 35 25.51 1.16 2.87
C LEU A 35 25.79 -0.14 3.64
N PRO A 36 25.32 -0.34 4.90
CA PRO A 36 25.57 -1.60 5.60
C PRO A 36 24.83 -2.76 4.91
N GLY A 37 23.63 -2.51 4.38
CA GLY A 37 22.93 -3.49 3.54
C GLY A 37 23.68 -3.82 2.25
N VAL A 38 24.29 -2.85 1.56
CA VAL A 38 25.13 -3.08 0.37
C VAL A 38 26.32 -3.98 0.71
N LEU A 39 26.99 -3.73 1.83
CA LEU A 39 28.11 -4.56 2.30
C LEU A 39 27.67 -6.02 2.50
N LEU A 40 26.53 -6.25 3.15
CA LEU A 40 25.96 -7.59 3.33
C LEU A 40 25.55 -8.22 1.98
N ILE A 41 24.96 -7.47 1.06
CA ILE A 41 24.59 -7.93 -0.28
C ILE A 41 25.82 -8.31 -1.12
N ARG A 42 26.97 -7.65 -0.94
CA ARG A 42 28.23 -8.01 -1.61
C ARG A 42 28.79 -9.34 -1.13
N VAL A 43 28.44 -9.78 0.08
CA VAL A 43 28.85 -11.07 0.66
C VAL A 43 27.84 -12.17 0.31
N LEU A 44 26.55 -11.91 0.54
CA LEU A 44 25.50 -12.93 0.51
C LEU A 44 24.94 -13.19 -0.88
N TYR A 45 24.89 -12.16 -1.73
CA TYR A 45 24.22 -12.24 -3.02
C TYR A 45 25.22 -12.38 -4.17
N PRO A 46 25.17 -13.49 -4.95
CA PRO A 46 26.10 -13.72 -6.03
C PRO A 46 25.74 -12.94 -7.31
N GLY A 47 26.75 -12.53 -8.08
CA GLY A 47 26.60 -12.09 -9.47
C GLY A 47 26.86 -10.61 -9.75
N ILE A 48 26.97 -10.31 -11.05
CA ILE A 48 27.20 -8.96 -11.59
C ILE A 48 25.89 -8.16 -11.50
N ARG A 49 26.01 -6.92 -11.03
CA ARG A 49 24.90 -5.97 -10.82
C ARG A 49 25.29 -4.58 -11.32
N THR A 50 24.30 -3.75 -11.57
CA THR A 50 24.49 -2.31 -11.74
C THR A 50 24.61 -1.63 -10.37
N VAL A 51 25.06 -0.36 -10.35
CA VAL A 51 25.12 0.43 -9.11
C VAL A 51 23.74 0.60 -8.49
N ALA A 52 22.73 0.92 -9.31
CA ALA A 52 21.37 1.11 -8.83
C ALA A 52 20.79 -0.17 -8.25
N GLU A 53 21.01 -1.32 -8.91
CA GLU A 53 20.59 -2.63 -8.39
C GLU A 53 21.26 -2.94 -7.05
N GLU A 54 22.58 -2.73 -6.94
CA GLU A 54 23.32 -2.95 -5.70
C GLU A 54 22.76 -2.10 -4.54
N ILE A 55 22.52 -0.81 -4.77
CA ILE A 55 21.94 0.10 -3.77
C ILE A 55 20.51 -0.31 -3.41
N ALA A 56 19.67 -0.66 -4.38
CA ALA A 56 18.29 -1.06 -4.13
C ALA A 56 18.20 -2.37 -3.32
N LEU A 57 19.02 -3.36 -3.67
CA LEU A 57 19.16 -4.62 -2.91
C LEU A 57 19.66 -4.33 -1.48
N GLY A 58 20.68 -3.48 -1.36
CA GLY A 58 21.27 -3.14 -0.07
C GLY A 58 20.30 -2.39 0.83
N LEU A 59 19.61 -1.37 0.31
CA LEU A 59 18.61 -0.62 1.04
C LEU A 59 17.47 -1.52 1.55
N ALA A 60 16.96 -2.42 0.71
CA ALA A 60 15.92 -3.34 1.13
C ALA A 60 16.38 -4.36 2.19
N LEU A 61 17.63 -4.85 2.08
CA LEU A 61 18.20 -5.67 3.14
C LEU A 61 18.41 -4.87 4.43
N GLY A 62 18.81 -3.60 4.32
CA GLY A 62 18.94 -2.69 5.45
C GLY A 62 17.62 -2.52 6.19
N TYR A 63 16.53 -2.25 5.47
CA TYR A 63 15.18 -2.22 6.04
C TYR A 63 14.81 -3.55 6.73
N ALA A 64 15.10 -4.68 6.08
CA ALA A 64 14.78 -6.00 6.62
C ALA A 64 15.53 -6.29 7.93
N VAL A 65 16.83 -6.01 7.98
CA VAL A 65 17.65 -6.23 9.17
C VAL A 65 17.25 -5.25 10.27
N GLU A 66 17.05 -3.97 9.96
CA GLU A 66 16.67 -2.98 10.95
C GLU A 66 15.37 -3.33 11.66
N VAL A 67 14.33 -3.73 10.93
CA VAL A 67 13.06 -4.11 11.54
C VAL A 67 13.26 -5.26 12.54
N LEU A 68 13.98 -6.31 12.15
CA LEU A 68 14.21 -7.47 13.01
C LEU A 68 15.01 -7.08 14.27
N VAL A 69 16.02 -6.23 14.12
CA VAL A 69 16.82 -5.72 15.24
C VAL A 69 15.97 -4.81 16.13
N TYR A 70 15.24 -3.86 15.55
CA TYR A 70 14.41 -2.90 16.26
C TYR A 70 13.37 -3.59 17.14
N ILE A 71 12.69 -4.61 16.61
CA ILE A 71 11.72 -5.40 17.38
C ILE A 71 12.35 -6.00 18.62
N ALA A 72 13.53 -6.63 18.47
CA ALA A 72 14.23 -7.26 19.59
C ALA A 72 14.68 -6.24 20.64
N VAL A 73 15.31 -5.13 20.22
CA VAL A 73 15.82 -4.12 21.16
C VAL A 73 14.70 -3.29 21.78
N ARG A 74 13.59 -3.06 21.08
CA ARG A 74 12.40 -2.40 21.64
C ARG A 74 11.72 -3.29 22.67
N ALA A 75 11.60 -4.59 22.42
CA ALA A 75 11.11 -5.55 23.42
C ALA A 75 11.99 -5.58 24.67
N ALA A 76 13.29 -5.32 24.53
CA ALA A 76 14.23 -5.19 25.66
C ALA A 76 14.21 -3.80 26.33
N GLY A 77 13.32 -2.88 25.94
CA GLY A 77 13.23 -1.52 26.49
C GLY A 77 14.34 -0.56 26.06
N ALA A 78 15.13 -0.92 25.05
CA ALA A 78 16.31 -0.16 24.62
C ALA A 78 16.26 0.20 23.11
N PRO A 79 15.26 0.99 22.66
CA PRO A 79 15.01 1.26 21.24
C PRO A 79 16.22 1.80 20.47
N LEU A 80 17.03 2.67 21.09
CA LEU A 80 18.21 3.28 20.46
C LEU A 80 19.33 2.27 20.13
N LEU A 81 19.34 1.08 20.75
CA LEU A 81 20.31 0.03 20.41
C LEU A 81 20.13 -0.51 18.98
N VAL A 82 19.05 -0.15 18.29
CA VAL A 82 18.91 -0.43 16.86
C VAL A 82 20.08 0.18 16.06
N ALA A 83 20.66 1.31 16.48
CA ALA A 83 21.81 1.92 15.82
C ALA A 83 23.08 1.04 15.89
N VAL A 84 23.12 0.02 16.75
CA VAL A 84 24.27 -0.89 16.88
C VAL A 84 24.43 -1.79 15.66
N TRP A 85 23.35 -2.22 14.99
CA TRP A 85 23.48 -3.15 13.87
C TRP A 85 24.28 -2.59 12.68
N PRO A 86 24.09 -1.35 12.18
CA PRO A 86 24.91 -0.83 11.11
C PRO A 86 26.36 -0.63 11.56
N ILE A 87 26.57 -0.18 12.80
CA ILE A 87 27.92 -0.01 13.39
C ILE A 87 28.64 -1.35 13.45
N ALA A 88 27.97 -2.41 13.92
CA ALA A 88 28.52 -3.76 13.98
C ALA A 88 28.92 -4.27 12.59
N VAL A 89 28.08 -4.04 11.56
CA VAL A 89 28.42 -4.38 10.18
C VAL A 89 29.69 -3.65 9.74
N TYR A 90 29.79 -2.34 9.99
CA TYR A 90 30.99 -1.58 9.63
C TYR A 90 32.24 -2.09 10.33
N LEU A 91 32.18 -2.29 11.65
CA LEU A 91 33.29 -2.81 12.44
C LEU A 91 33.73 -4.19 11.94
N VAL A 92 32.80 -5.11 11.69
CA VAL A 92 33.12 -6.43 11.15
C VAL A 92 33.80 -6.35 9.78
N PHE A 93 33.31 -5.48 8.88
CA PHE A 93 33.90 -5.32 7.55
C PHE A 93 35.25 -4.57 7.56
N LEU A 94 35.51 -3.75 8.58
CA LEU A 94 36.80 -3.09 8.79
C LEU A 94 37.81 -4.02 9.47
N VAL A 95 37.40 -4.81 10.45
CA VAL A 95 38.30 -5.67 11.24
C VAL A 95 38.65 -6.94 10.47
N VAL A 96 37.68 -7.63 9.86
CA VAL A 96 37.90 -8.93 9.21
C VAL A 96 38.56 -8.75 7.83
N PRO A 97 39.83 -9.19 7.63
CA PRO A 97 40.58 -8.90 6.40
C PRO A 97 39.91 -9.40 5.12
N ARG A 98 39.27 -10.58 5.19
CA ARG A 98 38.52 -11.17 4.07
C ARG A 98 37.31 -10.33 3.66
N LEU A 99 36.75 -9.54 4.57
CA LEU A 99 35.59 -8.69 4.30
C LEU A 99 35.96 -7.30 3.80
N ARG A 100 37.17 -6.81 4.12
CA ARG A 100 37.67 -5.49 3.69
C ARG A 100 37.58 -5.28 2.18
N ARG A 101 37.77 -6.34 1.39
CA ARG A 101 37.64 -6.29 -0.07
C ARG A 101 36.27 -5.84 -0.56
N HIS A 102 35.21 -6.05 0.24
CA HIS A 102 33.84 -5.69 -0.13
C HIS A 102 33.53 -4.20 0.08
N TRP A 103 34.42 -3.40 0.66
CA TRP A 103 34.34 -1.93 0.59
C TRP A 103 34.56 -1.44 -0.84
N ARG A 104 35.43 -2.12 -1.59
CA ARG A 104 35.64 -1.83 -3.00
C ARG A 104 34.46 -2.36 -3.81
N SER A 105 34.09 -1.59 -4.83
CA SER A 105 32.99 -1.96 -5.72
C SER A 105 33.38 -3.21 -6.52
N PRO A 106 32.52 -4.24 -6.59
CA PRO A 106 32.78 -5.39 -7.46
C PRO A 106 32.70 -4.99 -8.94
N VAL A 107 33.03 -5.93 -9.83
CA VAL A 107 32.79 -5.76 -11.28
C VAL A 107 31.31 -5.46 -11.52
N ARG A 108 31.05 -4.28 -12.12
CA ARG A 108 29.71 -3.74 -12.35
C ARG A 108 29.27 -3.95 -13.80
N ALA A 109 28.00 -4.26 -13.98
CA ALA A 109 27.39 -4.21 -15.31
C ALA A 109 27.32 -2.74 -15.76
N ARG A 110 27.88 -2.44 -16.94
CA ARG A 110 27.67 -1.15 -17.59
C ARG A 110 26.26 -1.10 -18.18
N THR A 111 25.56 0.00 -17.93
CA THR A 111 24.26 0.29 -18.54
C THR A 111 24.38 1.45 -19.52
N PRO A 112 23.61 1.42 -20.63
CA PRO A 112 23.46 2.59 -21.47
C PRO A 112 22.93 3.79 -20.67
N ILE A 113 23.35 5.00 -21.04
CA ILE A 113 22.96 6.23 -20.33
C ILE A 113 21.43 6.45 -20.37
N TRP A 114 20.78 6.17 -21.51
CA TRP A 114 19.33 6.29 -21.66
C TRP A 114 18.55 5.45 -20.62
N TRP A 115 19.06 4.27 -20.27
CA TRP A 115 18.40 3.37 -19.30
C TRP A 115 18.29 4.04 -17.93
N SER A 116 19.40 4.63 -17.48
CA SER A 116 19.46 5.35 -16.20
C SER A 116 18.57 6.60 -16.22
N TRP A 117 18.50 7.32 -17.35
CA TRP A 117 17.61 8.48 -17.49
C TRP A 117 16.14 8.10 -17.47
N CYS A 118 15.75 7.01 -18.14
CA CYS A 118 14.36 6.56 -18.14
C CYS A 118 13.91 6.13 -16.74
N LEU A 119 14.73 5.37 -16.00
CA LEU A 119 14.40 5.02 -14.61
C LEU A 119 14.35 6.25 -13.70
N ALA A 120 15.27 7.20 -13.89
CA ALA A 120 15.25 8.45 -13.15
C ALA A 120 14.00 9.30 -13.47
N LEU A 121 13.55 9.31 -14.72
CA LEU A 121 12.32 9.99 -15.15
C LEU A 121 11.08 9.32 -14.55
N LEU A 122 11.00 7.98 -14.57
CA LEU A 122 9.91 7.25 -13.92
C LEU A 122 9.83 7.57 -12.43
N PHE A 123 10.96 7.62 -11.74
CA PHE A 123 10.98 8.02 -10.33
C PHE A 123 10.61 9.49 -10.12
N ALA A 124 11.07 10.41 -10.99
CA ALA A 124 10.66 11.81 -10.93
C ALA A 124 9.14 11.96 -11.12
N LEU A 125 8.53 11.19 -12.00
CA LEU A 125 7.07 11.14 -12.16
C LEU A 125 6.36 10.64 -10.90
N LEU A 126 6.92 9.64 -10.20
CA LEU A 126 6.40 9.19 -8.90
C LEU A 126 6.46 10.29 -7.83
N VAL A 127 7.55 11.07 -7.80
CA VAL A 127 7.70 12.20 -6.88
C VAL A 127 6.68 13.30 -7.19
N VAL A 128 6.54 13.69 -8.46
CA VAL A 128 5.54 14.67 -8.90
C VAL A 128 4.13 14.18 -8.57
N TRP A 129 3.83 12.92 -8.85
CA TRP A 129 2.54 12.33 -8.50
C TRP A 129 2.30 12.37 -6.99
N SER A 130 3.29 12.00 -6.17
CA SER A 130 3.19 12.04 -4.71
C SER A 130 2.92 13.46 -4.21
N ALA A 131 3.60 14.46 -4.78
CA ALA A 131 3.39 15.86 -4.45
C ALA A 131 1.96 16.34 -4.79
N VAL A 132 1.53 16.05 -6.01
CA VAL A 132 0.30 16.55 -6.61
C VAL A 132 -0.95 15.88 -6.03
N VAL A 133 -0.88 14.58 -5.79
CA VAL A 133 -2.02 13.77 -5.33
C VAL A 133 -2.06 13.63 -3.81
N PHE A 134 -0.90 13.42 -3.16
CA PHE A 134 -0.84 13.03 -1.76
C PHE A 134 -0.34 14.15 -0.83
N PHE A 135 0.83 14.76 -1.10
CA PHE A 135 1.39 15.80 -0.21
C PHE A 135 0.52 17.04 -0.12
N ARG A 136 -0.09 17.44 -1.25
CA ARG A 136 -1.07 18.54 -1.28
C ARG A 136 -2.33 18.26 -0.47
N ALA A 137 -2.72 16.98 -0.36
CA ALA A 137 -3.92 16.59 0.38
C ALA A 137 -3.64 16.39 1.87
N ASN A 138 -2.41 16.07 2.26
CA ASN A 138 -2.01 15.79 3.65
C ASN A 138 -0.92 16.78 4.06
N SER A 139 -1.29 18.00 4.46
CA SER A 139 -0.32 18.99 4.96
C SER A 139 0.34 18.50 6.25
N LEU A 140 1.45 19.11 6.65
CA LEU A 140 2.14 18.80 7.92
C LEU A 140 1.80 19.79 9.04
N THR A 141 1.19 20.93 8.71
CA THR A 141 0.99 22.05 9.65
C THR A 141 -0.45 22.56 9.60
N TRP A 142 -0.97 22.96 10.76
CA TRP A 142 -2.27 23.65 10.88
C TRP A 142 -2.22 25.03 10.19
N PRO A 143 -3.32 25.56 9.60
CA PRO A 143 -4.68 25.00 9.52
C PRO A 143 -4.88 23.92 8.47
N ASP A 144 -3.92 23.77 7.56
CA ASP A 144 -4.05 22.91 6.39
C ASP A 144 -3.75 21.44 6.67
N LEU A 145 -3.38 21.07 7.92
CA LEU A 145 -3.30 19.68 8.39
C LEU A 145 -4.72 19.12 8.40
N VAL A 146 -5.18 18.80 7.21
CA VAL A 146 -6.29 17.96 6.90
C VAL A 146 -5.60 16.62 6.68
N MET A 147 -5.96 15.60 7.44
CA MET A 147 -5.57 14.21 7.15
C MET A 147 -6.79 13.57 6.48
N PRO A 148 -7.21 14.03 5.27
CA PRO A 148 -8.49 13.64 4.67
C PRO A 148 -8.52 12.17 4.28
N ILE A 149 -7.35 11.55 4.25
CA ILE A 149 -7.23 10.11 4.10
C ILE A 149 -7.36 9.53 5.50
N TYR A 150 -8.55 8.99 5.78
CA TYR A 150 -8.95 8.52 7.12
C TYR A 150 -8.02 7.45 7.71
N ASP A 151 -7.25 6.74 6.87
CA ASP A 151 -6.23 5.77 7.28
C ASP A 151 -4.94 6.40 7.85
N MET A 152 -4.67 7.66 7.57
CA MET A 152 -3.39 8.28 7.93
C MET A 152 -3.22 8.45 9.46
N PRO A 153 -4.25 8.91 10.21
CA PRO A 153 -4.20 8.86 11.68
C PRO A 153 -4.04 7.43 12.21
N PHE A 154 -4.70 6.43 11.62
CA PHE A 154 -4.53 5.03 12.02
C PHE A 154 -3.08 4.57 11.87
N HIS A 155 -2.45 4.82 10.72
CA HIS A 155 -1.04 4.51 10.49
C HIS A 155 -0.12 5.24 11.48
N LEU A 156 -0.41 6.52 11.75
CA LEU A 156 0.37 7.33 12.67
C LEU A 156 0.27 6.82 14.12
N ALA A 157 -0.92 6.40 14.56
CA ALA A 157 -1.14 5.79 15.86
C ALA A 157 -0.33 4.49 16.03
N LEU A 158 -0.25 3.66 14.98
CA LEU A 158 0.58 2.44 15.00
C LEU A 158 2.09 2.72 15.06
N ILE A 159 2.56 3.84 14.48
CA ILE A 159 3.96 4.27 14.62
C ILE A 159 4.21 4.74 16.06
N GLY A 160 3.28 5.51 16.64
CA GLY A 160 3.31 5.90 18.04
C GLY A 160 3.39 4.69 18.97
N GLU A 161 2.51 3.70 18.78
CA GLU A 161 2.51 2.44 19.53
C GLU A 161 3.88 1.76 19.46
N LEU A 162 4.43 1.49 18.27
CA LEU A 162 5.70 0.77 18.17
C LEU A 162 6.94 1.60 18.56
N LYS A 163 6.77 2.90 18.74
CA LYS A 163 7.81 3.75 19.33
C LYS A 163 7.94 3.47 20.82
N HIS A 164 6.85 3.09 21.49
CA HIS A 164 6.76 2.96 22.95
C HIS A 164 6.47 1.54 23.45
N HIS A 165 5.95 0.63 22.62
CA HIS A 165 5.42 -0.66 23.08
C HIS A 165 5.73 -1.80 22.10
N VAL A 166 6.28 -2.89 22.64
CA VAL A 166 6.38 -4.21 21.98
C VAL A 166 6.20 -5.29 23.07
N PRO A 167 5.25 -6.23 22.94
CA PRO A 167 4.31 -6.41 21.82
C PRO A 167 3.29 -5.25 21.69
N PRO A 168 2.85 -4.90 20.47
CA PRO A 168 1.92 -3.81 20.27
C PRO A 168 0.48 -4.15 20.68
N THR A 169 -0.22 -3.14 21.16
CA THR A 169 -1.65 -3.11 21.49
C THR A 169 -2.40 -2.14 20.57
N VAL A 170 -3.72 -2.07 20.68
CA VAL A 170 -4.56 -1.15 19.92
C VAL A 170 -4.56 0.22 20.62
N PRO A 171 -3.89 1.25 20.07
CA PRO A 171 -3.71 2.50 20.82
C PRO A 171 -4.98 3.36 20.91
N TRP A 172 -6.00 3.11 20.09
CA TRP A 172 -7.30 3.80 20.18
C TRP A 172 -8.35 3.08 21.04
N ILE A 173 -8.04 1.86 21.53
CA ILE A 173 -8.92 1.06 22.40
C ILE A 173 -8.06 0.35 23.43
N ALA A 174 -7.88 0.99 24.58
CA ALA A 174 -7.03 0.49 25.65
C ALA A 174 -7.40 -0.96 26.06
N GLY A 175 -6.37 -1.80 26.23
CA GLY A 175 -6.49 -3.19 26.69
C GLY A 175 -6.70 -4.24 25.59
N ASP A 176 -6.87 -3.85 24.31
CA ASP A 176 -7.01 -4.80 23.20
C ASP A 176 -5.65 -5.07 22.52
N PRO A 177 -5.31 -6.35 22.21
CA PRO A 177 -4.07 -6.68 21.50
C PRO A 177 -4.14 -6.29 20.02
N LEU A 178 -3.02 -5.91 19.42
CA LEU A 178 -2.97 -5.56 18.00
C LEU A 178 -2.80 -6.81 17.13
N TYR A 179 -3.88 -7.24 16.45
CA TYR A 179 -3.82 -8.29 15.44
C TYR A 179 -3.73 -7.73 14.01
N TYR A 180 -2.54 -7.28 13.64
CA TYR A 180 -2.27 -6.62 12.36
C TYR A 180 -0.84 -6.87 11.86
N HIS A 181 -0.55 -6.50 10.62
CA HIS A 181 0.81 -6.47 10.08
C HIS A 181 1.45 -5.11 10.34
N TRP A 182 2.56 -5.06 11.08
CA TRP A 182 3.02 -3.81 11.67
C TRP A 182 4.52 -3.50 11.47
N PHE A 183 5.27 -4.32 10.73
CA PHE A 183 6.73 -4.17 10.59
C PHE A 183 7.17 -2.86 9.91
N VAL A 184 6.35 -2.31 9.00
CA VAL A 184 6.66 -1.00 8.40
C VAL A 184 6.60 0.13 9.43
N TYR A 185 5.72 0.04 10.42
CA TYR A 185 5.61 1.03 11.49
C TYR A 185 6.77 0.86 12.48
N ALA A 186 7.28 -0.36 12.66
CA ALA A 186 8.50 -0.61 13.42
C ALA A 186 9.71 0.10 12.80
N HIS A 187 9.85 0.04 11.47
CA HIS A 187 10.86 0.80 10.75
C HIS A 187 10.70 2.33 10.91
N GLN A 188 9.47 2.85 10.84
CA GLN A 188 9.23 4.29 11.02
C GLN A 188 9.49 4.73 12.47
N ALA A 189 9.17 3.89 13.45
CA ALA A 189 9.50 4.11 14.85
C ALA A 189 11.02 4.10 15.10
N ALA A 190 11.74 3.13 14.53
CA ALA A 190 13.21 3.08 14.55
C ALA A 190 13.83 4.35 13.94
N SER A 191 13.32 4.75 12.78
CA SER A 191 13.73 5.97 12.08
C SER A 191 13.51 7.21 12.96
N SER A 192 12.36 7.32 13.62
CA SER A 192 12.06 8.43 14.55
C SER A 192 13.00 8.42 15.76
N TRP A 193 13.30 7.27 16.35
CA TRP A 193 14.26 7.13 17.45
C TRP A 193 15.68 7.55 17.06
N ILE A 194 16.18 7.10 15.90
CA ILE A 194 17.54 7.40 15.45
C ILE A 194 17.68 8.88 15.05
N THR A 195 16.69 9.41 14.33
CA THR A 195 16.80 10.73 13.69
C THR A 195 16.18 11.87 14.48
N GLY A 196 15.28 11.57 15.43
CA GLY A 196 14.45 12.57 16.11
C GLY A 196 13.32 13.14 15.26
N ILE A 197 13.19 12.72 13.99
CA ILE A 197 12.15 13.22 13.08
C ILE A 197 10.78 12.77 13.57
N GLU A 198 9.81 13.69 13.54
CA GLU A 198 8.44 13.41 13.98
C GLU A 198 7.78 12.35 13.08
N PRO A 199 7.06 11.36 13.65
CA PRO A 199 6.40 10.30 12.89
C PRO A 199 5.51 10.78 11.74
N VAL A 200 4.82 11.92 11.90
CA VAL A 200 3.97 12.48 10.83
C VAL A 200 4.77 12.88 9.59
N VAL A 201 5.99 13.39 9.75
CA VAL A 201 6.87 13.77 8.62
C VAL A 201 7.40 12.50 7.94
N LEU A 202 7.79 11.50 8.73
CA LEU A 202 8.24 10.21 8.21
C LEU A 202 7.15 9.52 7.39
N LEU A 203 5.93 9.46 7.91
CA LEU A 203 4.79 8.80 7.28
C LEU A 203 4.30 9.55 6.03
N CYS A 204 4.13 10.86 6.13
CA CYS A 204 3.48 11.65 5.08
C CYS A 204 4.43 12.21 4.01
N ARG A 205 5.76 12.10 4.18
CA ARG A 205 6.74 12.70 3.25
C ARG A 205 7.95 11.84 2.93
N LEU A 206 8.57 11.21 3.92
CA LEU A 206 9.95 10.70 3.75
C LEU A 206 10.03 9.21 3.44
N SER A 207 9.30 8.36 4.18
CA SER A 207 9.58 6.91 4.23
C SER A 207 9.29 6.18 2.93
N MET A 208 8.23 6.57 2.19
CA MET A 208 7.79 5.81 1.01
C MET A 208 8.68 6.03 -0.21
N LEU A 209 9.20 7.24 -0.41
CA LEU A 209 10.01 7.59 -1.61
C LEU A 209 11.23 6.67 -1.83
N PRO A 210 12.10 6.41 -0.83
CA PRO A 210 13.22 5.49 -1.02
C PRO A 210 12.78 4.04 -1.24
N MET A 211 11.65 3.62 -0.66
CA MET A 211 11.07 2.29 -0.90
C MET A 211 10.58 2.16 -2.36
N LEU A 212 9.89 3.19 -2.87
CA LEU A 212 9.42 3.26 -4.25
C LEU A 212 10.58 3.29 -5.25
N ALA A 213 11.65 4.03 -4.94
CA ALA A 213 12.87 4.06 -5.74
C ALA A 213 13.50 2.67 -5.85
N ALA A 214 13.69 1.99 -4.71
CA ALA A 214 14.24 0.64 -4.68
C ALA A 214 13.31 -0.36 -5.41
N PHE A 215 12.00 -0.27 -5.19
CA PHE A 215 11.02 -1.13 -5.85
C PHE A 215 11.09 -1.01 -7.37
N LEU A 216 11.11 0.23 -7.89
CA LEU A 216 11.25 0.49 -9.33
C LEU A 216 12.49 -0.19 -9.92
N ILE A 217 13.63 -0.08 -9.24
CA ILE A 217 14.88 -0.71 -9.68
C ILE A 217 14.79 -2.24 -9.63
N VAL A 218 14.22 -2.81 -8.57
CA VAL A 218 14.09 -4.27 -8.41
C VAL A 218 13.12 -4.86 -9.44
N ILE A 219 12.02 -4.18 -9.75
CA ILE A 219 11.10 -4.60 -10.82
C ILE A 219 11.78 -4.50 -12.19
N ALA A 220 12.52 -3.42 -12.47
CA ALA A 220 13.30 -3.30 -13.70
C ALA A 220 14.36 -4.42 -13.82
N MET A 221 15.04 -4.74 -12.73
CA MET A 221 16.00 -5.85 -12.64
C MET A 221 15.31 -7.20 -12.89
N THR A 222 14.13 -7.42 -12.31
CA THR A 222 13.31 -8.62 -12.54
C THR A 222 12.91 -8.76 -14.00
N GLY A 223 12.37 -7.68 -14.58
CA GLY A 223 11.97 -7.64 -15.99
C GLY A 223 13.15 -7.90 -16.93
N HIS A 224 14.34 -7.33 -16.64
CA HIS A 224 15.52 -7.56 -17.45
C HIS A 224 15.97 -9.03 -17.39
N ARG A 225 15.89 -9.66 -16.23
CA ARG A 225 16.23 -11.09 -16.04
C ARG A 225 15.27 -12.02 -16.75
N VAL A 226 13.98 -11.72 -16.75
CA VAL A 226 12.96 -12.55 -17.39
C VAL A 226 13.02 -12.43 -18.91
N THR A 227 13.16 -11.20 -19.41
CA THR A 227 13.03 -10.89 -20.85
C THR A 227 14.36 -10.84 -21.62
N GLY A 228 15.48 -10.62 -20.92
CA GLY A 228 16.79 -10.33 -21.51
C GLY A 228 16.86 -8.97 -22.23
N SER A 229 15.86 -8.10 -22.08
CA SER A 229 15.72 -6.85 -22.84
C SER A 229 15.55 -5.67 -21.89
N ARG A 230 16.42 -4.66 -22.01
CA ARG A 230 16.30 -3.42 -21.22
C ARG A 230 15.04 -2.63 -21.61
N PRO A 231 14.72 -2.38 -22.89
CA PRO A 231 13.47 -1.71 -23.23
C PRO A 231 12.22 -2.41 -22.66
N ALA A 232 12.16 -3.75 -22.73
CA ALA A 232 11.04 -4.49 -22.15
C ALA A 232 10.99 -4.37 -20.62
N ALA A 233 12.14 -4.40 -19.96
CA ALA A 233 12.24 -4.19 -18.52
C ALA A 233 11.77 -2.80 -18.08
N LEU A 234 12.02 -1.77 -18.89
CA LEU A 234 11.50 -0.43 -18.64
C LEU A 234 9.96 -0.39 -18.76
N VAL A 235 9.40 -1.05 -19.78
CA VAL A 235 7.95 -1.19 -19.95
C VAL A 235 7.33 -1.95 -18.78
N ILE A 236 8.00 -2.98 -18.26
CA ILE A 236 7.55 -3.71 -17.06
C ILE A 236 7.53 -2.79 -15.83
N ALA A 237 8.61 -2.04 -15.61
CA ALA A 237 8.71 -1.13 -14.49
C ALA A 237 7.66 0.00 -14.55
N ALA A 238 7.46 0.60 -15.73
CA ALA A 238 6.40 1.57 -15.96
C ALA A 238 5.00 0.93 -15.80
N GLY A 239 4.80 -0.26 -16.36
CA GLY A 239 3.52 -0.97 -16.31
C GLY A 239 3.11 -1.35 -14.89
N ALA A 240 4.04 -1.77 -14.04
CA ALA A 240 3.78 -2.06 -12.62
C ALA A 240 3.32 -0.82 -11.83
N ILE A 241 3.58 0.39 -12.33
CA ILE A 241 3.23 1.65 -11.70
C ILE A 241 1.95 2.24 -12.30
N PHE A 242 1.83 2.24 -13.63
CA PHE A 242 0.87 3.07 -14.37
C PHE A 242 -0.24 2.30 -15.09
N VAL A 243 -0.16 0.98 -15.22
CA VAL A 243 -1.23 0.22 -15.89
C VAL A 243 -2.32 -0.11 -14.87
N GLY A 244 -3.56 0.16 -15.24
CA GLY A 244 -4.74 -0.24 -14.48
C GLY A 244 -5.80 -0.92 -15.35
N ALA A 245 -6.90 -1.32 -14.73
CA ALA A 245 -8.07 -1.77 -15.47
C ALA A 245 -8.58 -0.62 -16.36
N PRO A 246 -8.79 -0.83 -17.67
CA PRO A 246 -9.23 0.22 -18.56
C PRO A 246 -10.65 0.66 -18.21
N SER A 247 -10.79 1.85 -17.63
CA SER A 247 -12.09 2.47 -17.40
C SER A 247 -12.43 3.38 -18.57
N LEU A 248 -13.39 2.94 -19.40
CA LEU A 248 -13.84 3.66 -20.59
C LEU A 248 -15.07 4.54 -20.34
N PHE A 249 -15.23 5.02 -19.10
CA PHE A 249 -16.35 5.85 -18.67
C PHE A 249 -15.93 7.31 -18.52
N LEU A 250 -16.89 8.22 -18.67
CA LEU A 250 -16.79 9.58 -18.15
C LEU A 250 -17.22 9.61 -16.67
N GLY A 251 -16.69 10.54 -15.89
CA GLY A 251 -17.07 10.70 -14.47
C GLY A 251 -16.18 9.92 -13.51
N GLN A 252 -16.73 9.54 -12.35
CA GLN A 252 -15.98 8.80 -11.36
C GLN A 252 -15.91 7.33 -11.75
N SER A 253 -14.69 6.84 -11.98
CA SER A 253 -14.51 5.43 -12.27
C SER A 253 -14.91 4.60 -11.03
N PRO A 254 -15.80 3.60 -11.20
CA PRO A 254 -16.27 2.78 -10.09
C PRO A 254 -15.09 2.05 -9.43
N TYR A 255 -15.16 1.89 -8.11
CA TYR A 255 -13.99 1.59 -7.29
C TYR A 255 -13.09 0.46 -7.84
N PRO A 256 -13.57 -0.73 -8.25
CA PRO A 256 -12.65 -1.77 -8.72
C PRO A 256 -12.12 -1.59 -10.14
N PHE A 257 -12.68 -0.66 -10.92
CA PHE A 257 -12.23 -0.33 -12.28
C PHE A 257 -11.25 0.83 -12.30
N ALA A 258 -11.20 1.62 -11.23
CA ALA A 258 -10.30 2.75 -11.09
C ALA A 258 -8.92 2.36 -10.53
N TRP A 259 -8.77 1.12 -10.04
CA TRP A 259 -7.59 0.72 -9.26
C TRP A 259 -6.66 -0.21 -10.05
N GLY A 260 -5.38 0.16 -10.10
CA GLY A 260 -4.33 -0.66 -10.67
C GLY A 260 -2.96 0.00 -10.58
N GLY A 261 -1.90 -0.82 -10.53
CA GLY A 261 -0.54 -0.33 -10.34
C GLY A 261 -0.21 0.07 -8.90
N LEU A 262 1.04 0.48 -8.70
CA LEU A 262 1.59 0.85 -7.38
C LEU A 262 1.08 2.22 -6.88
N LEU A 263 0.67 3.11 -7.77
CA LEU A 263 0.35 4.51 -7.43
C LEU A 263 -0.79 4.61 -6.42
N ASP A 264 -1.91 3.93 -6.67
CA ASP A 264 -3.15 4.09 -5.89
C ASP A 264 -3.00 3.77 -4.39
N ASN A 265 -2.02 2.93 -4.05
CA ASN A 265 -1.79 2.45 -2.67
C ASN A 265 -0.47 2.89 -2.06
N SER A 266 0.40 3.55 -2.84
CA SER A 266 1.79 3.80 -2.45
C SER A 266 1.95 4.51 -1.10
N TRP A 267 1.06 5.46 -0.81
CA TRP A 267 1.02 6.17 0.48
C TRP A 267 -0.13 5.75 1.38
N ASN A 268 -1.28 5.38 0.80
CA ASN A 268 -2.47 4.97 1.56
C ASN A 268 -2.28 3.63 2.28
N SER A 269 -1.28 2.85 1.89
CA SER A 269 -0.93 1.62 2.58
C SER A 269 0.58 1.47 2.65
N PRO A 270 1.24 2.07 3.67
CA PRO A 270 2.68 1.94 3.87
C PRO A 270 3.14 0.48 3.90
N SER A 271 2.30 -0.41 4.46
CA SER A 271 2.55 -1.85 4.50
C SER A 271 2.58 -2.50 3.11
N GLN A 272 1.76 -2.03 2.17
CA GLN A 272 1.77 -2.49 0.79
C GLN A 272 3.07 -2.10 0.09
N THR A 273 3.51 -0.84 0.22
CA THR A 273 4.74 -0.35 -0.41
C THR A 273 5.96 -1.07 0.15
N PHE A 274 6.04 -1.17 1.48
CA PHE A 274 7.14 -1.85 2.16
C PHE A 274 7.18 -3.35 1.81
N GLY A 275 6.05 -4.05 1.95
CA GLY A 275 5.93 -5.46 1.61
C GLY A 275 6.20 -5.73 0.13
N GLY A 276 5.76 -4.83 -0.77
CA GLY A 276 5.96 -4.95 -2.22
C GLY A 276 7.43 -4.89 -2.63
N LEU A 277 8.22 -4.00 -2.04
CA LEU A 277 9.67 -3.96 -2.22
C LEU A 277 10.32 -5.30 -1.82
N LEU A 278 10.04 -5.76 -0.60
CA LEU A 278 10.64 -6.98 -0.08
C LEU A 278 10.18 -8.21 -0.87
N PHE A 279 8.92 -8.26 -1.29
CA PHE A 279 8.37 -9.34 -2.10
C PHE A 279 8.97 -9.37 -3.51
N ALA A 280 9.19 -8.21 -4.14
CA ALA A 280 9.89 -8.14 -5.42
C ALA A 280 11.29 -8.77 -5.34
N LEU A 281 11.97 -8.64 -4.19
CA LEU A 281 13.25 -9.31 -3.95
C LEU A 281 13.10 -10.81 -3.75
N VAL A 282 12.09 -11.27 -3.01
CA VAL A 282 11.77 -12.69 -2.91
C VAL A 282 11.63 -13.31 -4.30
N VAL A 283 10.91 -12.64 -5.21
CA VAL A 283 10.79 -13.07 -6.61
C VAL A 283 12.17 -13.13 -7.29
N VAL A 284 13.00 -12.08 -7.18
CA VAL A 284 14.36 -12.06 -7.76
C VAL A 284 15.21 -13.23 -7.25
N LEU A 285 15.18 -13.53 -5.95
CA LEU A 285 15.91 -14.63 -5.34
C LEU A 285 15.43 -15.98 -5.86
N LEU A 286 14.12 -16.19 -5.97
CA LEU A 286 13.53 -17.42 -6.52
C LEU A 286 13.89 -17.62 -7.99
N LEU A 287 13.93 -16.54 -8.79
CA LEU A 287 14.41 -16.62 -10.17
C LEU A 287 15.87 -17.10 -10.25
N ASP A 288 16.71 -16.78 -9.27
CA ASP A 288 18.08 -17.29 -9.19
C ASP A 288 18.14 -18.74 -8.72
N VAL A 289 17.29 -19.14 -7.77
CA VAL A 289 17.10 -20.56 -7.36
C VAL A 289 16.73 -21.41 -8.56
N PHE A 290 15.76 -20.97 -9.38
CA PHE A 290 15.31 -21.71 -10.56
C PHE A 290 16.39 -21.85 -11.63
N ARG A 291 17.27 -20.84 -11.74
CA ARG A 291 18.47 -20.91 -12.59
C ARG A 291 19.60 -21.75 -11.99
N ARG A 292 19.32 -22.49 -10.91
CA ARG A 292 20.23 -23.40 -10.19
C ARG A 292 21.50 -22.71 -9.70
N ARG A 293 21.43 -21.41 -9.40
CA ARG A 293 22.51 -20.73 -8.68
C ARG A 293 22.57 -21.29 -7.26
N ARG A 294 23.76 -21.71 -6.83
CA ARG A 294 23.98 -22.30 -5.52
C ARG A 294 24.69 -21.31 -4.60
N GLY A 295 24.35 -21.34 -3.33
CA GLY A 295 25.00 -20.54 -2.28
C GLY A 295 24.12 -20.41 -1.06
N ALA A 296 24.68 -20.67 0.12
CA ALA A 296 23.97 -20.54 1.39
C ALA A 296 23.43 -19.11 1.60
N GLY A 297 24.18 -18.09 1.15
CA GLY A 297 23.77 -16.68 1.27
C GLY A 297 22.44 -16.36 0.57
N LEU A 298 22.12 -17.03 -0.53
CA LEU A 298 20.84 -16.82 -1.22
C LEU A 298 19.66 -17.34 -0.39
N TRP A 299 19.80 -18.49 0.27
CA TRP A 299 18.78 -19.05 1.15
C TRP A 299 18.62 -18.23 2.43
N VAL A 300 19.72 -17.72 2.98
CA VAL A 300 19.69 -16.79 4.12
C VAL A 300 18.91 -15.52 3.76
N LEU A 301 19.21 -14.90 2.61
CA LEU A 301 18.46 -13.73 2.13
C LEU A 301 16.98 -14.05 1.93
N LEU A 302 16.66 -15.21 1.32
CA LEU A 302 15.27 -15.62 1.11
C LEU A 302 14.53 -15.76 2.44
N GLY A 303 15.15 -16.38 3.44
CA GLY A 303 14.58 -16.51 4.79
C GLY A 303 14.32 -15.17 5.45
N ILE A 304 15.31 -14.28 5.45
CA ILE A 304 15.18 -12.92 6.00
C ILE A 304 14.02 -12.18 5.33
N PHE A 305 13.97 -12.16 4.00
CA PHE A 305 12.90 -11.44 3.30
C PHE A 305 11.52 -12.07 3.51
N LEU A 306 11.39 -13.39 3.59
CA LEU A 306 10.10 -14.04 3.88
C LEU A 306 9.58 -13.68 5.28
N VAL A 307 10.46 -13.70 6.30
CA VAL A 307 10.11 -13.31 7.67
C VAL A 307 9.70 -11.84 7.75
N VAL A 308 10.37 -10.94 7.01
CA VAL A 308 10.02 -9.52 7.05
C VAL A 308 8.77 -9.24 6.21
N VAL A 309 8.58 -9.89 5.06
CA VAL A 309 7.35 -9.81 4.24
C VAL A 309 6.13 -10.25 5.05
N MET A 310 6.28 -11.29 5.87
CA MET A 310 5.23 -11.79 6.77
C MET A 310 4.67 -10.69 7.68
N GLY A 311 5.55 -9.97 8.38
CA GLY A 311 5.16 -8.87 9.26
C GLY A 311 4.91 -7.53 8.55
N ALA A 312 5.41 -7.37 7.32
CA ALA A 312 5.15 -6.21 6.48
C ALA A 312 3.73 -6.27 5.91
N LYS A 313 3.37 -7.36 5.24
CA LYS A 313 2.03 -7.62 4.71
C LYS A 313 1.85 -9.09 4.31
N ALA A 314 1.15 -9.87 5.14
CA ALA A 314 1.06 -11.32 4.94
C ALA A 314 0.36 -11.78 3.65
N VAL A 315 -0.40 -10.91 2.95
CA VAL A 315 -1.07 -11.21 1.67
C VAL A 315 -0.12 -11.78 0.61
N TYR A 316 1.17 -11.43 0.64
CA TYR A 316 2.16 -11.96 -0.30
C TYR A 316 2.43 -13.47 -0.15
N LEU A 317 2.32 -14.02 1.06
CA LEU A 317 2.69 -15.41 1.37
C LEU A 317 1.75 -16.46 0.74
N PRO A 318 0.41 -16.37 0.84
CA PRO A 318 -0.46 -17.36 0.20
C PRO A 318 -0.34 -17.32 -1.33
N MET A 319 -0.19 -16.14 -1.93
CA MET A 319 0.03 -16.02 -3.38
C MET A 319 1.34 -16.68 -3.82
N LEU A 320 2.40 -16.47 -3.05
CA LEU A 320 3.68 -17.11 -3.30
C LEU A 320 3.58 -18.63 -3.16
N GLY A 321 2.86 -19.12 -2.14
CA GLY A 321 2.61 -20.54 -1.94
C GLY A 321 1.96 -21.20 -3.15
N VAL A 322 0.90 -20.59 -3.71
CA VAL A 322 0.24 -21.07 -4.93
C VAL A 322 1.20 -21.07 -6.13
N GLY A 323 1.96 -19.99 -6.31
CA GLY A 323 2.97 -19.91 -7.38
C GLY A 323 4.05 -20.99 -7.26
N LEU A 324 4.60 -21.22 -6.06
CA LEU A 324 5.61 -22.24 -5.81
C LEU A 324 5.04 -23.66 -5.97
N ALA A 325 3.82 -23.92 -5.53
CA ALA A 325 3.15 -25.20 -5.73
C ALA A 325 2.97 -25.50 -7.23
N ALA A 326 2.54 -24.51 -8.02
CA ALA A 326 2.43 -24.66 -9.47
C ALA A 326 3.78 -24.97 -10.13
N VAL A 327 4.86 -24.30 -9.71
CA VAL A 327 6.21 -24.61 -10.21
C VAL A 327 6.65 -26.01 -9.81
N ALA A 328 6.38 -26.45 -8.57
CA ALA A 328 6.72 -27.80 -8.12
C ALA A 328 6.05 -28.86 -8.99
N VAL A 329 4.74 -28.71 -9.28
CA VAL A 329 4.00 -29.59 -10.19
C VAL A 329 4.65 -29.61 -11.57
N VAL A 330 4.98 -28.45 -12.14
CA VAL A 330 5.61 -28.38 -13.48
C VAL A 330 6.99 -29.03 -13.49
N GLU A 331 7.83 -28.85 -12.47
CA GLU A 331 9.14 -29.51 -12.41
C GLU A 331 9.02 -31.03 -12.25
N VAL A 332 8.07 -31.52 -11.44
CA VAL A 332 7.79 -32.96 -11.29
C VAL A 332 7.34 -33.57 -12.62
N VAL A 333 6.40 -32.94 -13.32
CA VAL A 333 5.94 -33.37 -14.66
C VAL A 333 7.11 -33.38 -15.65
N ARG A 334 8.04 -32.43 -15.53
CA ARG A 334 9.28 -32.38 -16.33
C ARG A 334 10.39 -33.32 -15.84
N ARG A 335 10.09 -34.20 -14.87
CA ARG A 335 11.02 -35.16 -14.25
C ARG A 335 12.27 -34.50 -13.67
N ARG A 336 12.12 -33.31 -13.08
CA ARG A 336 13.18 -32.58 -12.39
C ARG A 336 12.89 -32.56 -10.90
N PRO A 337 13.90 -32.79 -10.03
CA PRO A 337 13.69 -32.81 -8.59
C PRO A 337 13.35 -31.39 -8.08
N PRO A 338 12.19 -31.17 -7.46
CA PRO A 338 11.72 -29.85 -7.05
C PRO A 338 12.21 -29.44 -5.65
N TRP A 339 13.27 -30.04 -5.10
CA TRP A 339 13.66 -29.88 -3.70
C TRP A 339 13.84 -28.43 -3.26
N SER A 340 14.49 -27.60 -4.08
CA SER A 340 14.63 -26.17 -3.79
C SER A 340 13.28 -25.46 -3.74
N ILE A 341 12.34 -25.83 -4.60
CA ILE A 341 10.98 -25.25 -4.60
C ILE A 341 10.22 -25.71 -3.35
N LEU A 342 10.36 -26.97 -2.95
CA LEU A 342 9.74 -27.51 -1.74
C LEU A 342 10.29 -26.84 -0.47
N ILE A 343 11.60 -26.56 -0.40
CA ILE A 343 12.20 -25.80 0.70
C ILE A 343 11.62 -24.38 0.74
N ALA A 344 11.58 -23.67 -0.39
CA ALA A 344 10.99 -22.33 -0.45
C ALA A 344 9.49 -22.33 -0.09
N LEU A 345 8.76 -23.36 -0.51
CA LEU A 345 7.34 -23.55 -0.19
C LEU A 345 7.15 -23.81 1.31
N ALA A 346 7.99 -24.65 1.93
CA ALA A 346 7.97 -24.90 3.36
C ALA A 346 8.30 -23.63 4.18
N MET A 347 9.30 -22.85 3.77
CA MET A 347 9.60 -21.55 4.40
C MET A 347 8.42 -20.59 4.30
N THR A 348 7.78 -20.52 3.12
CA THR A 348 6.60 -19.68 2.87
C THR A 348 5.42 -20.13 3.74
N ALA A 349 5.16 -21.43 3.82
CA ALA A 349 4.10 -22.01 4.64
C ALA A 349 4.34 -21.76 6.14
N ALA A 350 5.57 -21.92 6.62
CA ALA A 350 5.94 -21.62 8.01
C ALA A 350 5.67 -20.14 8.35
N CYS A 351 6.07 -19.21 7.47
CA CYS A 351 5.77 -17.79 7.66
C CYS A 351 4.26 -17.51 7.62
N LEU A 352 3.52 -18.18 6.74
CA LEU A 352 2.06 -17.99 6.64
C LEU A 352 1.34 -18.47 7.92
N VAL A 353 1.72 -19.64 8.42
CA VAL A 353 1.19 -20.19 9.68
C VAL A 353 1.52 -19.26 10.84
N PHE A 354 2.77 -18.80 10.94
CA PHE A 354 3.17 -17.85 11.98
C PHE A 354 2.38 -16.54 11.88
N ALA A 355 2.23 -15.96 10.68
CA ALA A 355 1.42 -14.76 10.50
C ALA A 355 -0.01 -14.97 11.01
N GLN A 356 -0.66 -16.05 10.56
CA GLN A 356 -2.06 -16.27 10.88
C GLN A 356 -2.30 -16.51 12.37
N LEU A 357 -1.40 -17.25 13.03
CA LEU A 357 -1.56 -17.62 14.44
C LEU A 357 -1.03 -16.55 15.40
N VAL A 358 0.09 -15.91 15.09
CA VAL A 358 0.78 -15.00 16.01
C VAL A 358 0.46 -13.54 15.70
N LEU A 359 0.64 -13.09 14.45
CA LEU A 359 0.42 -11.68 14.10
C LEU A 359 -1.08 -11.33 14.00
N PHE A 360 -1.90 -12.28 13.57
CA PHE A 360 -3.34 -12.07 13.40
C PHE A 360 -4.18 -12.79 14.46
N GLY A 361 -3.62 -13.61 15.34
CA GLY A 361 -4.40 -14.29 16.40
C GLY A 361 -5.59 -15.12 15.87
N GLY A 362 -5.54 -15.58 14.62
CA GLY A 362 -6.63 -16.28 13.94
C GLY A 362 -7.81 -15.40 13.50
N VAL A 363 -7.78 -14.09 13.73
CA VAL A 363 -8.88 -13.19 13.38
C VAL A 363 -8.97 -12.95 11.87
N ARG A 364 -10.18 -12.68 11.37
CA ARG A 364 -10.44 -12.45 9.94
C ARG A 364 -10.31 -11.00 9.52
N ASN A 365 -10.22 -10.06 10.46
CA ASN A 365 -10.15 -8.61 10.23
C ASN A 365 -11.19 -8.11 9.21
N GLY A 366 -12.43 -8.61 9.30
CA GLY A 366 -13.53 -8.19 8.42
C GLY A 366 -13.59 -8.87 7.05
N MET A 367 -12.62 -9.72 6.67
CA MET A 367 -12.70 -10.47 5.41
C MET A 367 -13.67 -11.65 5.55
N THR A 368 -14.65 -11.72 4.66
CA THR A 368 -15.66 -12.79 4.64
C THR A 368 -15.75 -13.44 3.28
N PHE A 369 -16.21 -14.69 3.24
CA PHE A 369 -16.57 -15.34 1.98
C PHE A 369 -17.90 -14.76 1.50
N TYR A 370 -17.85 -13.95 0.45
CA TYR A 370 -19.01 -13.31 -0.14
C TYR A 370 -18.80 -13.14 -1.64
N PRO A 371 -19.15 -14.16 -2.44
CA PRO A 371 -18.83 -14.18 -3.86
C PRO A 371 -19.41 -12.99 -4.62
N LEU A 372 -18.59 -12.44 -5.51
CA LEU A 372 -18.91 -11.30 -6.37
C LEU A 372 -19.32 -10.04 -5.60
N TRP A 373 -18.89 -9.88 -4.33
CA TRP A 373 -19.13 -8.68 -3.52
C TRP A 373 -18.79 -7.40 -4.29
N ALA A 374 -17.58 -7.37 -4.86
CA ALA A 374 -17.06 -6.25 -5.63
C ALA A 374 -17.90 -5.93 -6.87
N MET A 375 -18.45 -6.96 -7.53
CA MET A 375 -19.27 -6.78 -8.73
C MET A 375 -20.64 -6.20 -8.39
N ARG A 376 -21.23 -6.63 -7.26
CA ARG A 376 -22.46 -6.02 -6.71
C ARG A 376 -22.24 -4.55 -6.37
N ARG A 377 -21.11 -4.24 -5.71
CA ARG A 377 -20.74 -2.86 -5.35
C ARG A 377 -20.53 -2.00 -6.59
N SER A 378 -19.81 -2.53 -7.58
CA SER A 378 -19.57 -1.87 -8.87
C SER A 378 -20.86 -1.56 -9.60
N TRP A 379 -21.81 -2.50 -9.62
CA TRP A 379 -23.09 -2.30 -10.27
C TRP A 379 -23.86 -1.14 -9.63
N ALA A 380 -23.90 -1.09 -8.29
CA ALA A 380 -24.55 0.00 -7.55
C ALA A 380 -23.87 1.35 -7.87
N ASP A 381 -22.54 1.40 -7.82
CA ASP A 381 -21.76 2.61 -8.12
C ASP A 381 -21.94 3.07 -9.58
N MET A 382 -21.99 2.13 -10.53
CA MET A 382 -22.18 2.41 -11.95
C MET A 382 -23.57 2.95 -12.28
N THR A 383 -24.60 2.40 -11.63
CA THR A 383 -26.01 2.71 -11.91
C THR A 383 -26.56 3.84 -11.04
N GLY A 384 -25.79 4.31 -10.05
CA GLY A 384 -26.25 5.30 -9.07
C GLY A 384 -27.31 4.76 -8.10
N ARG A 385 -27.46 3.43 -8.03
CA ARG A 385 -28.43 2.77 -7.14
C ARG A 385 -27.83 2.60 -5.75
N VAL A 386 -28.69 2.58 -4.75
CA VAL A 386 -28.27 2.27 -3.38
C VAL A 386 -27.77 0.83 -3.34
N TYR A 387 -26.62 0.61 -2.70
CA TYR A 387 -25.95 -0.69 -2.62
C TYR A 387 -26.81 -1.82 -2.03
N THR A 388 -27.84 -1.47 -1.23
CA THR A 388 -28.80 -2.43 -0.67
C THR A 388 -29.69 -3.11 -1.73
N ALA A 389 -29.75 -2.58 -2.95
CA ALA A 389 -30.41 -3.25 -4.07
C ALA A 389 -29.54 -4.43 -4.55
N SER A 390 -30.04 -5.65 -4.41
CA SER A 390 -29.40 -6.80 -5.05
C SER A 390 -29.49 -6.65 -6.58
N PRO A 391 -28.37 -6.70 -7.32
CA PRO A 391 -28.43 -6.67 -8.77
C PRO A 391 -29.19 -7.90 -9.30
N PRO A 392 -30.01 -7.73 -10.34
CA PRO A 392 -30.46 -8.84 -11.18
C PRO A 392 -29.29 -9.71 -11.64
N LEU A 393 -29.55 -11.01 -11.88
CA LEU A 393 -28.49 -11.97 -12.22
C LEU A 393 -27.76 -11.60 -13.52
N ASP A 394 -28.49 -11.14 -14.53
CA ASP A 394 -27.97 -10.65 -15.80
C ASP A 394 -27.07 -9.42 -15.61
N SER A 395 -27.46 -8.45 -14.78
CA SER A 395 -26.63 -7.29 -14.45
C SER A 395 -25.36 -7.70 -13.70
N LEU A 396 -25.46 -8.64 -12.76
CA LEU A 396 -24.30 -9.16 -12.03
C LEU A 396 -23.31 -9.90 -12.96
N LEU A 397 -23.84 -10.75 -13.86
CA LEU A 397 -23.04 -11.44 -14.87
C LEU A 397 -22.41 -10.45 -15.84
N GLY A 398 -23.15 -9.43 -16.28
CA GLY A 398 -22.67 -8.39 -17.17
C GLY A 398 -21.51 -7.59 -16.57
N VAL A 399 -21.63 -7.13 -15.32
CA VAL A 399 -20.55 -6.41 -14.62
C VAL A 399 -19.34 -7.32 -14.36
N THR A 400 -19.57 -8.60 -14.04
CA THR A 400 -18.49 -9.59 -13.88
C THR A 400 -17.74 -9.83 -15.19
N LEU A 401 -18.47 -9.99 -16.31
CA LEU A 401 -17.89 -10.13 -17.63
C LEU A 401 -17.12 -8.86 -18.03
N LEU A 402 -17.68 -7.69 -17.72
CA LEU A 402 -17.03 -6.42 -17.97
C LEU A 402 -15.71 -6.28 -17.20
N TYR A 403 -15.72 -6.59 -15.91
CA TYR A 403 -14.52 -6.56 -15.08
C TYR A 403 -13.45 -7.52 -15.58
N THR A 404 -13.83 -8.77 -15.88
CA THR A 404 -12.91 -9.77 -16.43
C THR A 404 -12.36 -9.36 -17.79
N LEU A 405 -13.19 -8.77 -18.66
CA LEU A 405 -12.76 -8.22 -19.96
C LEU A 405 -11.73 -7.10 -19.79
N CYS A 406 -11.94 -6.17 -18.84
CA CYS A 406 -10.99 -5.08 -18.58
C CYS A 406 -9.59 -5.62 -18.23
N TRP A 407 -9.52 -6.61 -17.34
CA TRP A 407 -8.25 -7.23 -16.97
C TRP A 407 -7.68 -8.11 -18.08
N ALA A 408 -8.53 -8.80 -18.85
CA ALA A 408 -8.10 -9.54 -20.02
C ALA A 408 -7.46 -8.62 -21.08
N ILE A 409 -8.00 -7.41 -21.28
CA ILE A 409 -7.42 -6.37 -22.15
C ILE A 409 -6.07 -5.90 -21.60
N ALA A 410 -6.01 -5.51 -20.33
CA ALA A 410 -4.78 -5.00 -19.70
C ALA A 410 -3.64 -6.03 -19.69
N LEU A 411 -3.99 -7.33 -19.60
CA LEU A 411 -3.05 -8.44 -19.51
C LEU A 411 -3.01 -9.32 -20.77
N CYS A 412 -3.58 -8.87 -21.90
CA CYS A 412 -3.70 -9.69 -23.11
C CYS A 412 -2.34 -10.12 -23.67
N GLY A 413 -1.26 -9.40 -23.33
CA GLY A 413 0.12 -9.79 -23.57
C GLY A 413 0.47 -11.23 -23.14
N ILE A 414 -0.16 -11.75 -22.08
CA ILE A 414 0.05 -13.13 -21.59
C ILE A 414 -0.28 -14.15 -22.67
N VAL A 415 -1.34 -13.90 -23.46
CA VAL A 415 -1.77 -14.78 -24.56
C VAL A 415 -0.66 -14.91 -25.60
N GLY A 416 0.18 -13.89 -25.77
CA GLY A 416 1.37 -13.91 -26.64
C GLY A 416 2.34 -15.05 -26.33
N LEU A 417 2.33 -15.61 -25.12
CA LEU A 417 3.11 -16.81 -24.77
C LEU A 417 2.69 -18.06 -25.54
N LEU A 418 1.44 -18.15 -26.00
CA LEU A 418 0.94 -19.25 -26.84
C LEU A 418 1.63 -19.28 -28.20
N SER A 419 2.22 -18.16 -28.64
CA SER A 419 3.05 -18.14 -29.86
C SER A 419 4.34 -18.96 -29.68
N ARG A 420 4.71 -19.31 -28.45
CA ARG A 420 5.81 -20.22 -28.12
C ARG A 420 5.46 -21.02 -26.85
N PRO A 421 4.63 -22.07 -26.95
CA PRO A 421 4.02 -22.75 -25.79
C PRO A 421 5.00 -23.26 -24.73
N ARG A 422 6.23 -23.62 -25.13
CA ARG A 422 7.32 -23.98 -24.19
C ARG A 422 7.66 -22.88 -23.18
N SER A 423 7.26 -21.64 -23.43
CA SER A 423 7.45 -20.52 -22.50
C SER A 423 6.51 -20.59 -21.30
N LEU A 424 5.32 -21.19 -21.46
CA LEU A 424 4.32 -21.36 -20.40
C LEU A 424 4.78 -22.33 -19.31
N THR A 425 5.70 -23.23 -19.62
CA THR A 425 6.23 -24.24 -18.68
C THR A 425 7.57 -23.85 -18.09
N ARG A 426 8.02 -22.60 -18.29
CA ARG A 426 9.20 -22.09 -17.60
C ARG A 426 8.83 -21.75 -16.16
N SER A 427 9.69 -22.14 -15.22
CA SER A 427 9.47 -21.98 -13.79
C SER A 427 9.22 -20.53 -13.37
N ASP A 428 9.88 -19.57 -14.04
CA ASP A 428 9.67 -18.13 -13.81
C ASP A 428 8.27 -17.65 -14.25
N THR A 429 7.85 -18.05 -15.45
CA THR A 429 6.51 -17.75 -15.97
C THR A 429 5.42 -18.41 -15.13
N VAL A 430 5.60 -19.69 -14.74
CA VAL A 430 4.63 -20.44 -13.92
C VAL A 430 4.48 -19.81 -12.53
N LEU A 431 5.59 -19.43 -11.88
CA LEU A 431 5.56 -18.74 -10.59
C LEU A 431 4.71 -17.46 -10.67
N MET A 432 5.00 -16.62 -11.64
CA MET A 432 4.34 -15.32 -11.81
C MET A 432 2.86 -15.46 -12.20
N LEU A 433 2.51 -16.45 -13.04
CA LEU A 433 1.12 -16.77 -13.36
C LEU A 433 0.36 -17.32 -12.14
N GLY A 434 0.99 -18.17 -11.33
CA GLY A 434 0.38 -18.70 -10.10
C GLY A 434 0.14 -17.61 -9.05
N ILE A 435 1.11 -16.70 -8.86
CA ILE A 435 0.94 -15.48 -8.06
C ILE A 435 -0.23 -14.65 -8.60
N GLY A 436 -0.28 -14.46 -9.92
CA GLY A 436 -1.37 -13.79 -10.64
C GLY A 436 -2.75 -14.38 -10.36
N ALA A 437 -2.90 -15.68 -10.54
CA ALA A 437 -4.14 -16.41 -10.31
C ALA A 437 -4.59 -16.29 -8.84
N ALA A 438 -3.67 -16.48 -7.89
CA ALA A 438 -3.94 -16.31 -6.47
C ALA A 438 -4.30 -14.86 -6.09
N GLY A 439 -3.85 -13.87 -6.88
CA GLY A 439 -4.25 -12.47 -6.74
C GLY A 439 -5.69 -12.18 -7.15
N PHE A 440 -6.17 -12.82 -8.22
CA PHE A 440 -7.53 -12.62 -8.75
C PHE A 440 -8.61 -13.38 -7.97
N ILE A 441 -8.32 -14.58 -7.47
CA ILE A 441 -9.32 -15.44 -6.81
C ILE A 441 -10.05 -14.71 -5.66
N PRO A 442 -9.37 -14.00 -4.73
CA PRO A 442 -10.02 -13.27 -3.65
C PRO A 442 -10.99 -12.18 -4.11
N VAL A 443 -10.76 -11.56 -5.27
CA VAL A 443 -11.63 -10.51 -5.82
C VAL A 443 -13.02 -11.06 -6.18
N PHE A 444 -13.09 -12.32 -6.58
CA PHE A 444 -14.36 -12.95 -6.95
C PHE A 444 -15.01 -13.72 -5.79
N LEU A 445 -14.25 -14.14 -4.78
CA LEU A 445 -14.75 -15.00 -3.71
C LEU A 445 -14.98 -14.29 -2.38
N LEU A 446 -14.23 -13.23 -2.09
CA LEU A 446 -14.24 -12.56 -0.79
C LEU A 446 -14.91 -11.18 -0.86
N GLY A 447 -15.49 -10.78 0.27
CA GLY A 447 -16.02 -9.44 0.51
C GLY A 447 -15.33 -8.80 1.70
N HIS A 448 -15.14 -7.48 1.62
CA HIS A 448 -14.67 -6.66 2.73
C HIS A 448 -15.08 -5.21 2.45
N ALA A 449 -15.77 -4.55 3.39
CA ALA A 449 -16.30 -3.19 3.16
C ALA A 449 -15.19 -2.14 2.92
N GLY A 450 -14.05 -2.26 3.59
CA GLY A 450 -12.82 -1.51 3.29
C GLY A 450 -12.02 -1.99 2.07
N HIS A 451 -12.58 -2.84 1.20
CA HIS A 451 -11.95 -3.34 -0.04
C HIS A 451 -10.63 -4.11 0.14
N SER A 452 -10.33 -4.61 1.33
CA SER A 452 -9.05 -5.26 1.66
C SER A 452 -8.70 -6.48 0.80
N HIS A 453 -9.68 -7.16 0.20
CA HIS A 453 -9.43 -8.30 -0.69
C HIS A 453 -8.74 -7.91 -2.02
N PHE A 454 -8.78 -6.64 -2.43
CA PHE A 454 -8.05 -6.17 -3.61
C PHE A 454 -6.53 -6.08 -3.43
N PHE A 455 -6.04 -6.05 -2.18
CA PHE A 455 -4.60 -6.08 -1.92
C PHE A 455 -3.93 -7.34 -2.49
N PHE A 456 -4.67 -8.45 -2.65
CA PHE A 456 -4.18 -9.64 -3.34
C PHE A 456 -3.88 -9.35 -4.82
N LEU A 457 -4.82 -8.75 -5.54
CA LEU A 457 -4.65 -8.38 -6.94
C LEU A 457 -3.52 -7.36 -7.12
N TRP A 458 -3.46 -6.32 -6.29
CA TRP A 458 -2.41 -5.30 -6.37
C TRP A 458 -1.02 -5.87 -6.11
N SER A 459 -0.92 -6.82 -5.18
CA SER A 459 0.32 -7.51 -4.85
C SER A 459 0.79 -8.41 -6.00
N ALA A 460 -0.13 -9.03 -6.73
CA ALA A 460 0.20 -9.91 -7.85
C ALA A 460 0.55 -9.14 -9.13
N PHE A 461 0.13 -7.88 -9.23
CA PHE A 461 0.17 -7.09 -10.45
C PHE A 461 1.57 -6.96 -11.09
N PRO A 462 2.67 -6.69 -10.37
CA PRO A 462 4.00 -6.61 -10.98
C PRO A 462 4.43 -7.92 -11.66
N SER A 463 4.00 -9.07 -11.14
CA SER A 463 4.27 -10.39 -11.73
C SER A 463 3.47 -10.58 -13.02
N LEU A 464 2.19 -10.22 -13.02
CA LEU A 464 1.31 -10.30 -14.19
C LEU A 464 1.79 -9.40 -15.34
N VAL A 465 2.16 -8.14 -15.05
CA VAL A 465 2.72 -7.21 -16.04
C VAL A 465 4.02 -7.78 -16.64
N THR A 466 4.88 -8.37 -15.81
CA THR A 466 6.13 -8.99 -16.27
C THR A 466 5.87 -10.07 -17.32
N VAL A 467 4.91 -10.96 -17.04
CA VAL A 467 4.53 -12.05 -17.94
C VAL A 467 3.83 -11.53 -19.20
N ALA A 468 2.96 -10.51 -19.06
CA ALA A 468 2.28 -9.89 -20.19
C ALA A 468 3.28 -9.27 -21.18
N VAL A 469 4.23 -8.48 -20.68
CA VAL A 469 5.28 -7.87 -21.52
C VAL A 469 6.21 -8.93 -22.12
N GLN A 470 6.51 -10.00 -21.39
CA GLN A 470 7.27 -11.13 -21.94
C GLN A 470 6.55 -11.76 -23.14
N GLY A 471 5.24 -11.98 -23.04
CA GLY A 471 4.43 -12.52 -24.15
C GLY A 471 4.35 -11.57 -25.34
N ILE A 472 4.17 -10.26 -25.11
CA ILE A 472 4.25 -9.23 -26.17
C ILE A 472 5.61 -9.27 -26.87
N LEU A 473 6.71 -9.31 -26.10
CA LEU A 473 8.05 -9.32 -26.67
C LEU A 473 8.32 -10.55 -27.54
N ILE A 474 7.85 -11.73 -27.10
CA ILE A 474 7.96 -12.96 -27.89
C ILE A 474 7.18 -12.82 -29.20
N LEU A 475 5.96 -12.28 -29.13
CA LEU A 475 5.07 -12.12 -30.26
C LEU A 475 5.63 -11.12 -31.28
N LEU A 476 6.09 -9.94 -30.84
CA LEU A 476 6.71 -8.91 -31.69
C LEU A 476 7.96 -9.44 -32.42
N ARG A 477 8.81 -10.20 -31.71
CA ARG A 477 10.01 -10.82 -32.30
C ARG A 477 9.64 -11.88 -33.34
N ARG A 478 8.64 -12.73 -33.05
CA ARG A 478 8.18 -13.78 -33.96
C ARG A 478 7.52 -13.20 -35.22
N ALA A 479 6.73 -12.15 -35.06
CA ALA A 479 6.04 -11.44 -36.13
C ALA A 479 6.96 -10.47 -36.91
N ARG A 480 8.20 -10.24 -36.43
CA ARG A 480 9.16 -9.28 -36.97
C ARG A 480 8.56 -7.88 -37.15
N VAL A 481 7.84 -7.42 -36.12
CA VAL A 481 7.19 -6.10 -36.12
C VAL A 481 8.26 -5.02 -35.89
N SER A 482 8.20 -3.93 -36.66
CA SER A 482 9.13 -2.81 -36.51
C SER A 482 8.84 -2.01 -35.23
N PRO A 483 9.86 -1.33 -34.65
CA PRO A 483 9.64 -0.43 -33.53
C PRO A 483 8.60 0.66 -33.82
N THR A 484 8.61 1.22 -35.04
CA THR A 484 7.65 2.23 -35.48
C THR A 484 6.22 1.71 -35.44
N ALA A 485 5.97 0.51 -36.00
CA ALA A 485 4.63 -0.09 -35.96
C ALA A 485 4.18 -0.40 -34.52
N THR A 486 5.13 -0.77 -33.65
CA THR A 486 4.86 -0.97 -32.22
C THR A 486 4.44 0.33 -31.54
N VAL A 487 5.15 1.44 -31.78
CA VAL A 487 4.81 2.76 -31.24
C VAL A 487 3.46 3.25 -31.78
N VAL A 488 3.18 3.05 -33.06
CA VAL A 488 1.87 3.37 -33.66
C VAL A 488 0.75 2.56 -33.00
N ALA A 489 0.96 1.27 -32.76
CA ALA A 489 -0.03 0.43 -32.08
C ALA A 489 -0.29 0.89 -30.63
N VAL A 490 0.77 1.26 -29.88
CA VAL A 490 0.63 1.87 -28.54
C VAL A 490 -0.19 3.16 -28.63
N GLY A 491 0.17 4.04 -29.56
CA GLY A 491 -0.54 5.31 -29.79
C GLY A 491 -2.01 5.10 -30.14
N ALA A 492 -2.33 4.13 -30.99
CA ALA A 492 -3.70 3.78 -31.36
C ALA A 492 -4.51 3.26 -30.17
N GLY A 493 -3.92 2.39 -29.34
CA GLY A 493 -4.54 1.91 -28.10
C GLY A 493 -4.82 3.02 -27.10
N MET A 494 -3.84 3.90 -26.88
CA MET A 494 -4.00 5.05 -25.99
C MET A 494 -5.08 6.01 -26.53
N LEU A 495 -5.07 6.30 -27.83
CA LEU A 495 -6.06 7.16 -28.48
C LEU A 495 -7.48 6.55 -28.37
N ALA A 496 -7.62 5.24 -28.54
CA ALA A 496 -8.90 4.55 -28.35
C ALA A 496 -9.41 4.70 -26.91
N ALA A 497 -8.54 4.50 -25.91
CA ALA A 497 -8.89 4.71 -24.50
C ALA A 497 -9.36 6.15 -24.23
N CYS A 498 -8.82 7.12 -24.97
CA CYS A 498 -9.18 8.52 -24.84
C CYS A 498 -10.49 8.90 -25.55
N LEU A 499 -10.71 8.39 -26.76
CA LEU A 499 -11.81 8.80 -27.62
C LEU A 499 -13.11 8.05 -27.30
N ILE A 500 -13.04 6.75 -26.99
CA ILE A 500 -14.22 5.92 -26.76
C ILE A 500 -15.14 6.49 -25.65
N PRO A 501 -14.64 6.90 -24.47
CA PRO A 501 -15.50 7.51 -23.45
C PRO A 501 -16.22 8.77 -23.94
N VAL A 502 -15.53 9.60 -24.73
CA VAL A 502 -16.05 10.87 -25.27
C VAL A 502 -17.09 10.63 -26.36
N VAL A 503 -16.86 9.65 -27.25
CA VAL A 503 -17.77 9.30 -28.34
C VAL A 503 -19.03 8.63 -27.79
N CYS A 504 -18.88 7.68 -26.87
CA CYS A 504 -20.02 6.96 -26.29
C CYS A 504 -20.82 7.83 -25.30
N ARG A 505 -20.22 8.89 -24.74
CA ARG A 505 -20.85 9.82 -23.78
C ARG A 505 -21.47 9.15 -22.55
N VAL A 506 -20.97 7.97 -22.18
CA VAL A 506 -21.44 7.23 -21.00
C VAL A 506 -20.76 7.77 -19.76
N ARG A 507 -21.53 8.37 -18.86
CA ARG A 507 -21.06 8.87 -17.57
C ARG A 507 -21.52 7.96 -16.44
N VAL A 508 -20.60 7.66 -15.53
CA VAL A 508 -20.86 6.90 -14.30
C VAL A 508 -20.71 7.83 -13.08
N PRO A 509 -21.66 7.80 -12.11
CA PRO A 509 -22.92 7.05 -12.10
C PRO A 509 -23.86 7.43 -13.24
N LEU A 510 -24.64 6.46 -13.73
CA LEU A 510 -25.67 6.72 -14.74
C LEU A 510 -26.72 7.73 -14.20
N PRO A 511 -27.29 8.59 -15.06
CA PRO A 511 -28.43 9.42 -14.68
C PRO A 511 -29.63 8.59 -14.24
N ALA A 512 -30.45 9.13 -13.34
CA ALA A 512 -31.67 8.47 -12.89
C ALA A 512 -32.57 8.11 -14.08
N GLY A 513 -33.06 6.86 -14.11
CA GLY A 513 -33.91 6.34 -15.19
C GLY A 513 -33.17 5.91 -16.46
N ALA A 514 -31.85 6.07 -16.55
CA ALA A 514 -31.08 5.60 -17.69
C ALA A 514 -31.00 4.06 -17.73
N PRO A 515 -31.07 3.44 -18.94
CA PRO A 515 -30.96 1.99 -19.05
C PRO A 515 -29.57 1.48 -18.70
N GLU A 516 -29.50 0.45 -17.85
CA GLU A 516 -28.25 -0.14 -17.35
C GLU A 516 -27.32 -0.63 -18.48
N ALA A 517 -27.91 -1.04 -19.61
CA ALA A 517 -27.17 -1.53 -20.77
C ALA A 517 -26.16 -0.50 -21.33
N LEU A 518 -26.37 0.80 -21.07
CA LEU A 518 -25.44 1.86 -21.47
C LEU A 518 -24.04 1.69 -20.88
N VAL A 519 -23.91 1.06 -19.71
CA VAL A 519 -22.60 0.77 -19.08
C VAL A 519 -21.73 -0.11 -19.99
N TYR A 520 -22.33 -0.97 -20.83
CA TYR A 520 -21.58 -1.86 -21.70
C TYR A 520 -21.19 -1.23 -23.03
N LEU A 521 -21.85 -0.13 -23.43
CA LEU A 521 -21.67 0.51 -24.73
C LEU A 521 -20.20 0.82 -25.07
N PRO A 522 -19.39 1.47 -24.19
CA PRO A 522 -18.00 1.79 -24.52
C PRO A 522 -17.14 0.56 -24.84
N TYR A 523 -17.40 -0.56 -24.16
CA TYR A 523 -16.64 -1.80 -24.32
C TYR A 523 -17.11 -2.61 -25.52
N VAL A 524 -18.41 -2.57 -25.83
CA VAL A 524 -18.95 -3.10 -27.10
C VAL A 524 -18.37 -2.31 -28.28
N THR A 525 -18.33 -0.98 -28.19
CA THR A 525 -17.68 -0.13 -29.21
C THR A 525 -16.21 -0.49 -29.37
N LEU A 526 -15.47 -0.67 -28.27
CA LEU A 526 -14.08 -1.13 -28.33
C LEU A 526 -13.96 -2.49 -29.02
N LEU A 527 -14.81 -3.46 -28.68
CA LEU A 527 -14.80 -4.80 -29.26
C LEU A 527 -15.07 -4.75 -30.77
N VAL A 528 -16.09 -4.00 -31.20
CA VAL A 528 -16.43 -3.84 -32.63
C VAL A 528 -15.27 -3.21 -33.40
N ILE A 529 -14.73 -2.08 -32.92
CA ILE A 529 -13.58 -1.43 -33.55
C ILE A 529 -12.38 -2.38 -33.60
N GLY A 530 -12.13 -3.10 -32.50
CA GLY A 530 -11.03 -4.06 -32.40
C GLY A 530 -11.16 -5.22 -33.40
N VAL A 531 -12.35 -5.79 -33.55
CA VAL A 531 -12.63 -6.87 -34.50
C VAL A 531 -12.49 -6.38 -35.93
N LEU A 532 -13.09 -5.24 -36.29
CA LEU A 532 -12.97 -4.66 -37.64
C LEU A 532 -11.51 -4.36 -37.99
N THR A 533 -10.76 -3.78 -37.05
CA THR A 533 -9.32 -3.52 -37.22
C THR A 533 -8.53 -4.81 -37.37
N ALA A 534 -8.83 -5.84 -36.57
CA ALA A 534 -8.18 -7.13 -36.67
C ALA A 534 -8.45 -7.83 -38.01
N VAL A 535 -9.69 -7.78 -38.52
CA VAL A 535 -10.02 -8.34 -39.84
C VAL A 535 -9.23 -7.61 -40.94
N ALA A 536 -9.26 -6.27 -40.96
CA ALA A 536 -8.55 -5.46 -41.95
C ALA A 536 -7.02 -5.63 -41.91
N LEU A 537 -6.43 -5.73 -40.72
CA LEU A 537 -4.99 -6.00 -40.58
C LEU A 537 -4.64 -7.43 -40.97
N THR A 538 -5.52 -8.40 -40.71
CA THR A 538 -5.28 -9.81 -41.07
C THR A 538 -5.27 -10.01 -42.57
N THR A 539 -6.17 -9.35 -43.31
CA THR A 539 -6.20 -9.40 -44.77
C THR A 539 -5.00 -8.72 -45.43
N THR A 540 -4.38 -7.73 -44.77
CA THR A 540 -3.27 -6.94 -45.34
C THR A 540 -1.88 -7.39 -44.89
N MET A 541 -1.73 -7.83 -43.63
CA MET A 541 -0.42 -8.09 -43.00
C MET A 541 -0.27 -9.51 -42.45
N GLY A 542 -1.33 -10.32 -42.50
CA GLY A 542 -1.36 -11.70 -42.01
C GLY A 542 -1.61 -11.83 -40.50
N THR A 543 -2.17 -12.98 -40.10
CA THR A 543 -2.71 -13.22 -38.75
C THR A 543 -1.70 -12.97 -37.62
N LEU A 544 -0.43 -13.39 -37.80
CA LEU A 544 0.58 -13.29 -36.74
C LEU A 544 0.98 -11.83 -36.46
N ARG A 545 1.12 -11.00 -37.51
CA ARG A 545 1.44 -9.57 -37.36
C ARG A 545 0.26 -8.81 -36.78
N THR A 546 -0.96 -9.10 -37.24
CA THR A 546 -2.18 -8.54 -36.65
C THR A 546 -2.26 -8.86 -35.17
N TRP A 547 -2.09 -10.13 -34.80
CA TRP A 547 -2.14 -10.55 -33.41
C TRP A 547 -1.12 -9.78 -32.56
N ALA A 548 0.10 -9.59 -33.07
CA ALA A 548 1.13 -8.80 -32.38
C ALA A 548 0.71 -7.34 -32.16
N LEU A 549 0.25 -6.66 -33.21
CA LEU A 549 -0.14 -5.25 -33.15
C LEU A 549 -1.40 -5.04 -32.29
N MET A 550 -2.41 -5.90 -32.44
CA MET A 550 -3.64 -5.84 -31.65
C MET A 550 -3.35 -6.09 -30.16
N THR A 551 -2.46 -7.03 -29.83
CA THR A 551 -2.07 -7.27 -28.43
C THR A 551 -1.39 -6.04 -27.82
N VAL A 552 -0.50 -5.38 -28.57
CA VAL A 552 0.15 -4.14 -28.13
C VAL A 552 -0.88 -3.02 -27.94
N ALA A 553 -1.75 -2.82 -28.93
CA ALA A 553 -2.78 -1.77 -28.88
C ALA A 553 -3.75 -1.99 -27.71
N LEU A 554 -4.27 -3.20 -27.53
CA LEU A 554 -5.18 -3.53 -26.43
C LEU A 554 -4.52 -3.38 -25.06
N SER A 555 -3.28 -3.87 -24.89
CA SER A 555 -2.54 -3.69 -23.63
C SER A 555 -2.30 -2.21 -23.30
N ALA A 556 -2.11 -1.37 -24.33
CA ALA A 556 -1.88 0.07 -24.16
C ALA A 556 -3.14 0.83 -23.72
N ILE A 557 -4.34 0.28 -23.86
CA ILE A 557 -5.60 0.91 -23.38
C ILE A 557 -5.58 1.07 -21.85
N GLY A 558 -4.90 0.18 -21.12
CA GLY A 558 -4.74 0.28 -19.68
C GLY A 558 -3.81 1.41 -19.22
N LEU A 559 -3.00 2.02 -20.10
CA LEU A 559 -2.05 3.08 -19.75
C LEU A 559 -2.74 4.42 -19.44
N PRO A 560 -3.68 4.93 -20.26
CA PRO A 560 -4.40 6.15 -19.93
C PRO A 560 -5.37 5.99 -18.77
N ALA A 561 -5.76 4.78 -18.39
CA ALA A 561 -6.76 4.54 -17.34
C ALA A 561 -6.36 5.18 -15.99
N CYS A 562 -5.10 5.02 -15.57
CA CYS A 562 -4.59 5.71 -14.39
C CYS A 562 -4.54 7.23 -14.59
N TRP A 563 -4.26 7.72 -15.80
CA TRP A 563 -4.23 9.16 -16.10
C TRP A 563 -5.62 9.81 -16.14
N TYR A 564 -6.65 9.09 -16.61
CA TYR A 564 -8.04 9.55 -16.62
C TYR A 564 -8.60 9.67 -15.21
N ALA A 565 -8.28 8.72 -14.32
CA ALA A 565 -8.60 8.84 -12.90
C ALA A 565 -7.93 10.07 -12.26
N ILE A 566 -6.73 10.44 -12.72
CA ILE A 566 -5.99 11.62 -12.26
C ILE A 566 -6.63 12.92 -12.79
N VAL A 567 -6.77 13.07 -14.11
CA VAL A 567 -7.32 14.28 -14.75
C VAL A 567 -8.79 14.50 -14.36
N GLY A 568 -9.58 13.43 -14.25
CA GLY A 568 -10.96 13.47 -13.78
C GLY A 568 -11.08 14.05 -12.38
N LYS A 569 -10.20 13.64 -11.44
CA LYS A 569 -10.14 14.20 -10.08
C LYS A 569 -9.69 15.67 -10.07
N PHE A 570 -8.82 16.09 -10.98
CA PHE A 570 -8.41 17.51 -11.11
C PHE A 570 -9.50 18.41 -11.70
N ALA A 571 -10.16 17.95 -12.76
CA ALA A 571 -11.26 18.65 -13.40
C ALA A 571 -12.47 18.77 -12.45
N GLN A 572 -12.79 17.69 -11.71
CA GLN A 572 -13.80 17.73 -10.65
C GLN A 572 -13.38 18.65 -9.51
N LYS A 573 -12.13 18.62 -9.01
CA LYS A 573 -11.68 19.59 -7.99
C LYS A 573 -11.71 21.05 -8.46
N GLY A 574 -11.60 21.33 -9.76
CA GLY A 574 -11.79 22.68 -10.31
C GLY A 574 -13.25 23.14 -10.23
N ILE A 575 -14.18 22.24 -10.55
CA ILE A 575 -15.63 22.49 -10.49
C ILE A 575 -16.11 22.48 -9.03
N ASP A 576 -15.63 21.54 -8.23
CA ASP A 576 -15.87 21.46 -6.79
C ASP A 576 -15.21 22.65 -6.08
N LYS A 577 -14.07 23.21 -6.48
CA LYS A 577 -13.58 24.47 -5.89
C LYS A 577 -14.54 25.64 -6.10
N VAL A 578 -15.27 25.65 -7.22
CA VAL A 578 -16.29 26.66 -7.54
C VAL A 578 -17.63 26.37 -6.82
N SER A 579 -17.98 25.10 -6.57
CA SER A 579 -19.17 24.73 -5.78
C SER A 579 -18.94 24.62 -4.25
N ILE A 580 -17.71 24.37 -3.81
CA ILE A 580 -17.28 24.27 -2.39
C ILE A 580 -17.06 25.66 -1.79
N HIS A 581 -16.83 26.70 -2.58
CA HIS A 581 -17.00 28.08 -2.07
C HIS A 581 -18.46 28.40 -1.69
N GLY A 582 -19.43 27.54 -2.04
CA GLY A 582 -20.82 27.60 -1.57
C GLY A 582 -21.16 26.67 -0.39
N ARG A 583 -20.26 25.77 0.02
CA ARG A 583 -20.43 24.90 1.21
C ARG A 583 -19.11 24.84 1.98
N GLY A 584 -19.03 25.62 3.05
CA GLY A 584 -17.82 25.84 3.86
C GLY A 584 -17.02 24.56 4.13
N ILE A 585 -15.75 24.56 3.74
CA ILE A 585 -14.76 23.57 4.16
C ILE A 585 -14.53 23.82 5.65
N VAL A 586 -15.21 23.06 6.51
CA VAL A 586 -14.82 22.95 7.91
C VAL A 586 -13.49 22.20 7.92
N PRO A 587 -12.40 22.74 8.50
CA PRO A 587 -11.16 21.98 8.69
C PRO A 587 -11.52 20.67 9.38
N GLU A 588 -11.19 19.53 8.76
CA GLU A 588 -11.48 18.24 9.40
C GLU A 588 -10.80 18.17 10.76
N ILE A 589 -9.59 18.74 10.93
CA ILE A 589 -8.93 18.83 12.23
C ILE A 589 -9.17 20.23 12.86
N PRO A 590 -9.84 20.32 14.02
CA PRO A 590 -10.16 21.59 14.67
C PRO A 590 -8.93 22.35 15.16
N GLN A 591 -9.05 23.66 15.31
CA GLN A 591 -7.99 24.48 15.88
C GLN A 591 -7.62 24.03 17.30
N GLY A 592 -6.31 23.94 17.57
CA GLY A 592 -5.78 23.54 18.87
C GLY A 592 -5.53 22.03 19.02
N THR A 593 -6.08 21.18 18.13
CA THR A 593 -5.92 19.71 18.19
C THR A 593 -4.45 19.28 18.23
N LEU A 594 -3.65 19.78 17.28
CA LEU A 594 -2.23 19.43 17.16
C LEU A 594 -1.42 19.90 18.37
N THR A 595 -1.67 21.12 18.84
CA THR A 595 -0.99 21.70 20.00
C THR A 595 -1.33 20.94 21.28
N ALA A 596 -2.61 20.63 21.50
CA ALA A 596 -3.08 19.85 22.63
C ALA A 596 -2.49 18.44 22.65
N ALA A 597 -2.53 17.73 21.52
CA ALA A 597 -1.97 16.38 21.42
C ALA A 597 -0.45 16.35 21.64
N ARG A 598 0.29 17.29 21.04
CA ARG A 598 1.74 17.40 21.24
C ARG A 598 2.11 17.79 22.68
N TRP A 599 1.30 18.65 23.32
CA TRP A 599 1.46 18.95 24.74
C TRP A 599 1.25 17.67 25.57
N LEU A 600 0.18 16.92 25.32
CA LEU A 600 -0.08 15.66 26.02
C LEU A 600 1.07 14.66 25.83
N ARG A 601 1.56 14.49 24.60
CA ARG A 601 2.74 13.66 24.29
C ARG A 601 3.98 14.03 25.09
N ALA A 602 4.14 15.31 25.42
CA ALA A 602 5.30 15.80 26.17
C ALA A 602 5.14 15.73 27.69
N HIS A 603 3.91 15.58 28.21
CA HIS A 603 3.60 15.69 29.65
C HIS A 603 2.95 14.45 30.27
N ALA A 604 2.44 13.51 29.47
CA ALA A 604 1.92 12.22 29.93
C ALA A 604 2.98 11.12 29.78
N ASP A 605 2.91 10.08 30.60
CA ASP A 605 3.74 8.87 30.40
C ASP A 605 3.24 8.10 29.16
N PRO A 606 4.10 7.47 28.34
CA PRO A 606 3.67 6.63 27.22
C PRO A 606 2.68 5.52 27.59
N ASP A 607 2.72 5.01 28.83
CA ASP A 607 1.80 3.98 29.35
C ASP A 607 0.49 4.56 29.91
N ASP A 608 0.35 5.88 29.99
CA ASP A 608 -0.88 6.52 30.47
C ASP A 608 -2.04 6.32 29.49
N VAL A 609 -3.22 6.01 30.06
CA VAL A 609 -4.48 5.95 29.30
C VAL A 609 -5.22 7.28 29.37
N VAL A 610 -5.72 7.71 28.21
CA VAL A 610 -6.44 8.97 28.01
C VAL A 610 -7.90 8.69 27.66
N ALA A 611 -8.84 9.40 28.29
CA ALA A 611 -10.25 9.38 27.89
C ALA A 611 -10.60 10.65 27.09
N THR A 612 -11.51 10.53 26.12
CA THR A 612 -11.96 11.64 25.26
C THR A 612 -13.47 11.58 25.02
N ASN A 613 -14.11 12.74 24.79
CA ASN A 613 -15.50 12.82 24.34
C ASN A 613 -15.65 12.79 22.81
N THR A 614 -14.55 12.75 22.06
CA THR A 614 -14.57 12.72 20.60
C THR A 614 -14.39 11.29 20.08
N HIS A 615 -15.48 10.70 19.58
CA HIS A 615 -15.50 9.32 19.08
C HIS A 615 -15.70 9.20 17.57
N CYS A 616 -16.45 10.14 16.99
CA CYS A 616 -16.90 10.12 15.61
C CYS A 616 -16.20 11.21 14.80
N ARG A 617 -16.01 10.99 13.50
CA ARG A 617 -15.47 12.01 12.59
C ARG A 617 -16.30 13.28 12.69
N TRP A 618 -15.63 14.41 12.78
CA TRP A 618 -16.27 15.72 12.96
C TRP A 618 -17.26 16.02 11.83
N GLY A 619 -18.47 16.43 12.20
CA GLY A 619 -19.59 16.68 11.28
C GLY A 619 -20.29 15.41 10.78
N ARG A 620 -19.96 14.24 11.35
CA ARG A 620 -20.51 12.91 11.05
C ARG A 620 -20.77 12.14 12.33
N GLU A 621 -21.42 12.79 13.28
CA GLU A 621 -21.80 12.19 14.56
C GLU A 621 -23.12 11.41 14.46
N ASN A 622 -23.95 11.70 13.45
CA ASN A 622 -25.27 11.08 13.25
C ASN A 622 -25.53 10.75 11.76
N PRO A 623 -25.41 9.47 11.33
CA PRO A 623 -24.81 8.35 12.07
C PRO A 623 -23.32 8.61 12.35
N CYS A 624 -22.81 8.00 13.43
CA CYS A 624 -21.42 8.16 13.88
C CYS A 624 -20.47 7.47 12.90
N ASP A 625 -19.60 8.23 12.25
CA ASP A 625 -18.46 7.70 11.48
C ASP A 625 -17.30 7.42 12.44
N THR A 626 -17.02 6.14 12.67
CA THR A 626 -16.12 5.63 13.71
C THR A 626 -14.65 5.57 13.30
N VAL A 627 -14.27 6.16 12.16
CA VAL A 627 -12.89 6.17 11.66
C VAL A 627 -12.21 7.49 12.07
N LEU A 628 -12.00 7.63 13.38
CA LEU A 628 -11.35 8.79 14.00
C LEU A 628 -10.26 8.34 14.99
N PHE A 629 -8.99 8.58 14.65
CA PHE A 629 -7.84 8.13 15.45
C PHE A 629 -6.86 9.26 15.79
N TRP A 630 -7.32 10.52 15.83
CA TRP A 630 -6.41 11.66 15.89
C TRP A 630 -5.66 11.74 17.22
N LEU A 631 -6.28 11.36 18.34
CA LEU A 631 -5.70 11.58 19.66
C LEU A 631 -4.56 10.59 19.88
N SER A 632 -4.79 9.29 19.69
CA SER A 632 -3.73 8.27 19.73
C SER A 632 -2.63 8.56 18.72
N ALA A 633 -2.98 8.99 17.51
CA ALA A 633 -2.02 9.34 16.46
C ALA A 633 -1.07 10.48 16.85
N LEU A 634 -1.61 11.60 17.33
CA LEU A 634 -0.82 12.81 17.55
C LEU A 634 -0.23 12.88 18.97
N SER A 635 -0.88 12.27 19.95
CA SER A 635 -0.37 12.21 21.32
C SER A 635 0.59 11.04 21.55
N GLU A 636 0.59 10.02 20.68
CA GLU A 636 1.34 8.77 20.88
C GLU A 636 0.99 8.13 22.24
N ARG A 637 -0.29 8.16 22.65
CA ARG A 637 -0.81 7.59 23.91
C ARG A 637 -1.96 6.63 23.66
N HIS A 638 -2.18 5.74 24.61
CA HIS A 638 -3.35 4.87 24.62
C HIS A 638 -4.60 5.69 24.95
N VAL A 639 -5.64 5.50 24.17
CA VAL A 639 -6.96 6.09 24.38
C VAL A 639 -7.91 5.00 24.83
N LEU A 640 -8.71 5.28 25.86
CA LEU A 640 -9.66 4.34 26.42
C LEU A 640 -10.61 3.81 25.32
N VAL A 641 -11.24 4.74 24.62
CA VAL A 641 -12.00 4.53 23.40
C VAL A 641 -11.94 5.83 22.59
N GLU A 642 -11.44 5.74 21.36
CA GLU A 642 -11.76 6.64 20.25
C GLU A 642 -11.90 5.77 18.99
N GLY A 643 -12.62 6.26 17.97
CA GLY A 643 -12.82 5.61 16.68
C GLY A 643 -12.56 4.10 16.59
N TRP A 644 -13.58 3.27 16.73
CA TRP A 644 -13.42 1.82 16.81
C TRP A 644 -13.58 1.10 15.47
N GLY A 645 -13.69 1.84 14.36
CA GLY A 645 -13.93 1.28 13.02
C GLY A 645 -12.88 0.23 12.61
N TYR A 646 -11.64 0.33 13.14
CA TYR A 646 -10.54 -0.59 12.84
C TYR A 646 -10.17 -1.60 13.94
N ALA A 647 -11.01 -1.81 14.96
CA ALA A 647 -10.74 -2.78 16.02
C ALA A 647 -10.60 -4.24 15.53
N PRO A 648 -9.59 -5.03 15.95
CA PRO A 648 -9.35 -6.37 15.38
C PRO A 648 -10.24 -7.49 15.97
N THR A 649 -10.62 -7.37 17.24
CA THR A 649 -10.94 -8.52 18.12
C THR A 649 -12.42 -8.76 18.36
N ARG A 650 -13.24 -7.70 18.35
CA ARG A 650 -14.63 -7.77 18.84
C ARG A 650 -15.61 -7.00 17.96
N ARG A 651 -15.33 -6.93 16.65
CA ARG A 651 -16.36 -6.47 15.71
C ARG A 651 -17.46 -7.52 15.62
N PRO A 652 -18.74 -7.14 15.74
CA PRO A 652 -19.80 -7.95 15.19
C PRO A 652 -19.43 -8.23 13.73
N ILE A 653 -19.45 -9.50 13.32
CA ILE A 653 -19.45 -9.80 11.88
C ILE A 653 -20.69 -9.09 11.34
N PRO A 654 -20.57 -8.22 10.33
CA PRO A 654 -21.72 -7.59 9.74
C PRO A 654 -22.76 -8.66 9.43
N GLN A 655 -23.93 -8.61 10.07
CA GLN A 655 -25.02 -9.57 9.81
C GLN A 655 -25.45 -9.48 8.35
N HIS A 656 -25.22 -8.31 7.75
CA HIS A 656 -25.33 -8.04 6.32
C HIS A 656 -24.03 -7.41 5.79
N PRO A 657 -23.59 -7.75 4.56
CA PRO A 657 -22.45 -7.14 3.87
C PRO A 657 -22.57 -5.63 3.63
N ASP A 658 -23.76 -5.08 3.90
CA ASP A 658 -24.19 -3.72 3.58
C ASP A 658 -24.00 -2.75 4.75
N GLN A 659 -23.57 -3.24 5.92
CA GLN A 659 -23.20 -2.36 7.03
C GLN A 659 -21.90 -1.65 6.69
N ILE A 660 -22.00 -0.33 6.59
CA ILE A 660 -20.88 0.59 6.50
C ILE A 660 -20.06 0.40 7.80
N ILE A 661 -18.78 0.03 7.66
CA ILE A 661 -17.90 -0.28 8.82
C ILE A 661 -17.84 0.94 9.75
N GLU A 662 -17.83 2.11 9.13
CA GLU A 662 -17.81 3.41 9.75
C GLU A 662 -19.00 3.60 10.70
N ASP A 663 -20.17 3.00 10.44
CA ASP A 663 -21.39 3.23 11.23
C ASP A 663 -21.70 2.13 12.27
N ILE A 664 -20.80 1.15 12.44
CA ILE A 664 -21.03 0.04 13.39
C ILE A 664 -20.91 0.59 14.81
N PRO A 665 -21.90 0.35 15.72
CA PRO A 665 -21.82 0.82 17.09
C PRO A 665 -20.73 0.10 17.88
N PHE A 666 -20.14 0.78 18.87
CA PHE A 666 -19.16 0.16 19.76
C PHE A 666 -19.78 -1.00 20.53
N TRP A 667 -19.12 -2.16 20.52
CA TRP A 667 -19.66 -3.39 21.11
C TRP A 667 -19.68 -3.35 22.65
N ASP A 668 -18.68 -2.72 23.28
CA ASP A 668 -18.57 -2.61 24.74
C ASP A 668 -19.29 -1.34 25.23
N LYS A 669 -20.63 -1.45 25.27
CA LYS A 669 -21.50 -0.36 25.70
C LYS A 669 -21.23 0.11 27.14
N GLU A 670 -20.72 -0.77 28.01
CA GLU A 670 -20.41 -0.39 29.39
C GLU A 670 -19.19 0.53 29.43
N ARG A 671 -18.12 0.17 28.71
CA ARG A 671 -16.91 1.00 28.61
C ARG A 671 -17.19 2.35 27.98
N LEU A 672 -17.94 2.40 26.87
CA LEU A 672 -18.29 3.68 26.24
C LEU A 672 -19.13 4.57 27.16
N ARG A 673 -20.16 4.01 27.83
CA ARG A 673 -20.93 4.77 28.83
C ARG A 673 -20.07 5.27 29.99
N ALA A 674 -19.13 4.46 30.47
CA ALA A 674 -18.22 4.86 31.55
C ALA A 674 -17.29 6.01 31.11
N ASN A 675 -16.78 5.95 29.88
CA ASN A 675 -16.03 7.05 29.26
C ASN A 675 -16.88 8.32 29.18
N ASP A 676 -18.06 8.23 28.57
CA ASP A 676 -18.89 9.40 28.28
C ASP A 676 -19.48 10.04 29.55
N ALA A 677 -19.70 9.26 30.61
CA ALA A 677 -20.21 9.75 31.88
C ALA A 677 -19.33 10.86 32.48
N VAL A 678 -18.00 10.79 32.36
CA VAL A 678 -17.12 11.83 32.90
C VAL A 678 -17.25 13.16 32.17
N PHE A 679 -17.65 13.13 30.89
CA PHE A 679 -17.81 14.32 30.07
C PHE A 679 -19.24 14.87 30.12
N ASN A 680 -20.25 14.01 30.25
CA ASN A 680 -21.66 14.42 30.21
C ASN A 680 -22.27 14.69 31.60
N ALA A 681 -21.86 13.90 32.60
CA ALA A 681 -22.38 13.96 33.98
C ALA A 681 -21.26 13.66 34.99
N PRO A 682 -20.23 14.53 35.09
CA PRO A 682 -19.05 14.29 35.90
C PRO A 682 -19.41 14.12 37.38
N SER A 683 -18.84 13.08 37.99
CA SER A 683 -18.97 12.79 39.42
C SER A 683 -17.71 12.12 39.95
N ALA A 684 -17.50 12.15 41.27
CA ALA A 684 -16.40 11.44 41.92
C ALA A 684 -16.41 9.93 41.57
N ALA A 685 -17.60 9.32 41.54
CA ALA A 685 -17.76 7.91 41.18
C ALA A 685 -17.40 7.62 39.70
N ALA A 686 -17.75 8.52 38.77
CA ALA A 686 -17.39 8.37 37.36
C ALA A 686 -15.87 8.46 37.15
N VAL A 687 -15.22 9.45 37.76
CA VAL A 687 -13.75 9.63 37.72
C VAL A 687 -13.04 8.45 38.38
N GLN A 688 -13.48 8.04 39.56
CA GLN A 688 -12.93 6.89 40.28
C GLN A 688 -13.05 5.62 39.44
N ARG A 689 -14.19 5.38 38.79
CA ARG A 689 -14.39 4.22 37.91
C ARG A 689 -13.41 4.23 36.74
N LEU A 690 -13.22 5.37 36.06
CA LEU A 690 -12.28 5.47 34.94
C LEU A 690 -10.83 5.21 35.37
N ARG A 691 -10.44 5.79 36.50
CA ARG A 691 -9.09 5.63 37.05
C ARG A 691 -8.82 4.21 37.52
N ASP A 692 -9.72 3.65 38.33
CA ASP A 692 -9.46 2.40 39.06
C ASP A 692 -9.73 1.17 38.19
N ARG A 693 -10.73 1.20 37.29
CA ARG A 693 -11.07 0.06 36.41
C ARG A 693 -10.35 0.10 35.06
N TYR A 694 -10.13 1.29 34.49
CA TYR A 694 -9.62 1.43 33.14
C TYR A 694 -8.23 2.10 33.09
N GLY A 695 -7.64 2.46 34.24
CA GLY A 695 -6.30 3.04 34.30
C GLY A 695 -6.19 4.45 33.72
N VAL A 696 -7.30 5.15 33.50
CA VAL A 696 -7.28 6.50 32.93
C VAL A 696 -6.55 7.46 33.85
N ARG A 697 -5.65 8.27 33.29
CA ARG A 697 -4.93 9.35 34.00
C ARG A 697 -5.25 10.73 33.46
N TRP A 698 -5.64 10.83 32.20
CA TRP A 698 -5.88 12.09 31.51
C TRP A 698 -7.25 12.11 30.85
N LEU A 699 -7.89 13.28 30.85
CA LEU A 699 -9.10 13.56 30.08
C LEU A 699 -8.78 14.62 29.03
N VAL A 700 -9.16 14.39 27.78
CA VAL A 700 -9.10 15.37 26.70
C VAL A 700 -10.52 15.71 26.29
N ALA A 701 -10.94 16.93 26.59
CA ALA A 701 -12.30 17.40 26.35
C ALA A 701 -12.35 18.37 25.16
N ASP A 702 -13.00 17.94 24.08
CA ASP A 702 -13.39 18.77 22.95
C ASP A 702 -14.61 19.61 23.32
N GLN A 703 -14.39 20.91 23.46
CA GLN A 703 -15.37 21.89 23.91
C GLN A 703 -16.51 22.09 22.91
N ARG A 704 -16.34 21.69 21.65
CA ARG A 704 -17.40 21.83 20.62
C ARG A 704 -18.52 20.81 20.81
N LEU A 705 -18.25 19.73 21.53
CA LEU A 705 -19.24 18.74 21.94
C LEU A 705 -19.89 19.09 23.29
N SER A 706 -19.70 20.32 23.76
CA SER A 706 -20.30 20.86 24.99
C SER A 706 -20.15 19.96 26.22
N PRO A 707 -18.92 19.55 26.58
CA PRO A 707 -18.68 18.77 27.79
C PRO A 707 -19.13 19.55 29.02
N HIS A 708 -19.59 18.84 30.04
CA HIS A 708 -20.15 19.44 31.24
C HIS A 708 -19.13 20.33 31.96
N PRO A 709 -19.49 21.55 32.39
CA PRO A 709 -18.53 22.51 32.95
C PRO A 709 -17.90 22.06 34.28
N MET A 710 -18.55 21.14 35.00
CA MET A 710 -18.09 20.64 36.31
C MET A 710 -16.94 19.63 36.26
N ILE A 711 -16.38 19.28 35.09
CA ILE A 711 -15.22 18.37 35.01
C ILE A 711 -14.07 18.85 35.91
N GLY A 712 -13.83 20.17 35.94
CA GLY A 712 -12.79 20.80 36.75
C GLY A 712 -12.94 20.64 38.27
N GLN A 713 -14.10 20.20 38.76
CA GLN A 713 -14.30 19.91 40.18
C GLN A 713 -13.66 18.57 40.57
N PHE A 714 -13.57 17.63 39.63
CA PHE A 714 -13.11 16.25 39.86
C PHE A 714 -11.76 15.93 39.19
N ALA A 715 -11.30 16.78 38.28
CA ALA A 715 -10.01 16.64 37.60
C ALA A 715 -9.34 18.01 37.44
N ASP A 716 -8.01 18.05 37.47
CA ASP A 716 -7.26 19.31 37.43
C ASP A 716 -7.02 19.73 36.00
N LEU A 717 -7.48 20.93 35.62
CA LEU A 717 -7.19 21.50 34.31
C LEU A 717 -5.71 21.83 34.21
N THR A 718 -5.02 21.22 33.24
CA THR A 718 -3.56 21.39 33.06
C THR A 718 -3.20 22.17 31.80
N PHE A 719 -4.01 22.08 30.75
CA PHE A 719 -3.73 22.76 29.49
C PHE A 719 -5.01 23.10 28.72
N ARG A 720 -4.98 24.19 27.95
CA ARG A 720 -6.02 24.57 26.99
C ARG A 720 -5.40 25.06 25.70
N SER A 721 -5.96 24.63 24.56
CA SER A 721 -5.61 25.17 23.24
C SER A 721 -6.80 25.06 22.29
N GLY A 722 -7.24 26.20 21.74
CA GLY A 722 -8.41 26.25 20.87
C GLY A 722 -9.64 25.65 21.54
N ALA A 723 -10.23 24.65 20.90
CA ALA A 723 -11.41 23.94 21.39
C ALA A 723 -11.08 22.78 22.36
N TYR A 724 -9.85 22.62 22.84
CA TYR A 724 -9.47 21.48 23.68
C TYR A 724 -9.03 21.90 25.07
N SER A 725 -9.51 21.17 26.07
CA SER A 725 -9.04 21.23 27.45
C SER A 725 -8.49 19.88 27.87
N ILE A 726 -7.33 19.87 28.51
CA ILE A 726 -6.69 18.66 29.04
C ILE A 726 -6.74 18.70 30.56
N TYR A 727 -7.28 17.66 31.15
CA TYR A 727 -7.37 17.49 32.60
C TYR A 727 -6.55 16.28 33.05
N ARG A 728 -5.94 16.39 34.22
CA ARG A 728 -5.30 15.27 34.92
C ARG A 728 -6.24 14.78 36.03
N LEU A 729 -6.46 13.47 36.11
CA LEU A 729 -7.22 12.90 37.21
C LEU A 729 -6.40 12.99 38.51
N ARG A 730 -7.05 13.37 39.60
CA ARG A 730 -6.40 13.43 40.92
C ARG A 730 -6.07 12.02 41.39
N ASP A 731 -4.85 11.82 41.86
CA ASP A 731 -4.50 10.64 42.64
C ASP A 731 -5.18 10.73 44.01
N ASN A 732 -5.57 9.61 44.61
CA ASN A 732 -6.29 9.54 45.90
C ASN A 732 -5.48 10.09 47.11
N SER A 733 -4.41 10.85 46.88
CA SER A 733 -3.41 11.24 47.87
C SER A 733 -3.25 12.75 48.05
N ARG A 734 -4.32 13.55 47.89
CA ARG A 734 -4.43 14.85 48.60
C ARG A 734 -5.89 15.12 48.98
N PRO A 735 -6.22 15.24 50.29
CA PRO A 735 -7.50 15.77 50.74
C PRO A 735 -7.70 17.23 50.31
#